data_AF-A0A7R5L118-F1
#
_entry.id   AF-A0A7R5L118-F1
#
_cell.length_a   1.000
_cell.length_b   1.000
_cell.length_c   1.000
_cell.angle_alpha   90.00
_cell.angle_beta   90.00
_cell.angle_gamma   90.00
#
_symmetry.space_group_name_H-M   'P 1'
#
loop_
_entity.id
_entity.type
_entity.pdbx_description
1 polymer ?
#
loop_
_entity_poly.entity_id
_entity_poly.type
_entity_poly.pdbx_seq_one_letter_code
_entity_poly.pdbx_strand_id
1 'polypeptide(L)'
;MCPEKGGGPEEGSRGKVPVSLSSAVALRVKKMKAIQTDSEFKNSGAGWGEVPGVTAEDHKSQIAHRYNDLKEETFKGVAMITFAQYLQKCSYDGLSKLVKDIVDLAHKCVANEDAPECTKPLPTIFLDRICQVDQLRDSYGDMADCCGKADPERNQCFLSFRVHHPDFIPPYQRPAADVICTQYQDNRVALLGDFVYTVARRNPFLHAPAILGLAAEYEKALKTCCSESDIGACLDDKASAIKERAKLIGVQQQHGCRILEKYGERTFQANKLARFSQKYPKAQFEEIIQLVQKVKGVYKECCEGDMIECVDDWSELVNSLCSKQDVFSSKLKPCCEKPAVERTSCIVEADFDEKPDNLPSLVEKYIQDKEVCKSYEAGHDAFLSEFVYEYSRRHPELATTVILRVAKGYETLLDKCCKTDNPAECYGHAEEELNKHIKETQELVKTNCDLFNTHGEADFLKGILVRYTKKMPQVSTDTLLEIGKKMTAVGAKCCSLPEEKRLACSEHYLSIVIEKMCKKQESTPINDQVTQCCNEFYSYKRPCFTAMGVDTKYVPPPFDPMMFNFDDKLCSAPPAEREEGQLKLLINLIKRKPQMTEDQIKAIAGGFTAMVEKCCKAADVDTCLGEEGAALIVQSRATLGIDA
;
A
#
# COMPACT_ATOMS: atom_id res chain seq x y z
N MET A 1 -3.62 4.51 -32.38
CA MET A 1 -3.45 5.89 -31.85
C MET A 1 -3.97 5.92 -30.41
N CYS A 2 -3.37 6.76 -29.54
CA CYS A 2 -4.04 7.21 -28.31
C CYS A 2 -5.41 7.81 -28.70
N PRO A 3 -6.49 7.54 -27.96
CA PRO A 3 -7.85 7.46 -28.50
C PRO A 3 -8.16 8.53 -29.55
N GLU A 4 -8.15 8.10 -30.81
CA GLU A 4 -8.81 8.82 -31.90
C GLU A 4 -10.30 8.50 -31.79
N LYS A 5 -11.13 9.54 -31.94
CA LYS A 5 -12.59 9.46 -31.86
C LYS A 5 -13.16 8.27 -32.65
N GLY A 6 -13.96 7.45 -31.97
CA GLY A 6 -15.05 6.66 -32.57
C GLY A 6 -16.12 6.53 -31.49
N GLY A 7 -17.25 7.24 -31.56
CA GLY A 7 -18.36 6.97 -32.47
C GLY A 7 -19.56 6.66 -31.58
N GLY A 8 -20.29 7.69 -31.14
CA GLY A 8 -21.49 7.51 -30.34
C GLY A 8 -22.69 7.08 -31.18
N PRO A 9 -23.74 6.50 -30.59
CA PRO A 9 -25.09 6.55 -31.14
C PRO A 9 -25.83 7.79 -30.60
N GLU A 10 -26.58 8.43 -31.49
CA GLU A 10 -27.37 9.63 -31.29
C GLU A 10 -28.51 9.50 -30.27
N GLU A 11 -28.72 10.64 -29.59
CA GLU A 11 -29.92 11.25 -29.01
C GLU A 11 -31.10 10.42 -28.47
N GLY A 12 -31.37 10.68 -27.18
CA GLY A 12 -32.69 10.59 -26.55
C GLY A 12 -32.86 11.74 -25.53
N SER A 13 -33.64 12.74 -25.92
CA SER A 13 -33.90 14.03 -25.28
C SER A 13 -34.44 13.96 -23.84
N ARG A 14 -33.96 14.84 -22.93
CA ARG A 14 -34.80 15.63 -21.97
C ARG A 14 -33.98 16.55 -21.04
N GLY A 15 -34.43 17.80 -20.95
CA GLY A 15 -34.47 18.58 -19.70
C GLY A 15 -33.27 19.50 -19.38
N LYS A 16 -33.37 20.77 -19.79
CA LYS A 16 -32.55 21.88 -19.24
C LYS A 16 -32.94 22.16 -17.77
N VAL A 17 -31.96 22.19 -16.87
CA VAL A 17 -32.00 22.94 -15.60
C VAL A 17 -30.62 23.61 -15.42
N PRO A 18 -30.53 24.90 -15.07
CA PRO A 18 -29.24 25.58 -14.97
C PRO A 18 -28.60 25.32 -13.60
N VAL A 19 -27.34 24.88 -13.57
CA VAL A 19 -26.51 24.90 -12.36
C VAL A 19 -25.47 26.01 -12.54
N SER A 20 -25.71 27.16 -11.89
CA SER A 20 -24.65 28.09 -11.55
C SER A 20 -24.09 27.68 -10.19
N LEU A 21 -22.78 27.41 -10.12
CA LEU A 21 -21.91 27.52 -8.93
C LEU A 21 -20.56 26.84 -9.25
N SER A 22 -19.64 27.60 -9.86
CA SER A 22 -18.21 27.25 -9.90
C SER A 22 -17.36 28.49 -9.93
N SER A 23 -17.16 29.08 -8.74
CA SER A 23 -16.09 30.07 -8.48
C SER A 23 -15.51 30.00 -7.06
N ALA A 24 -15.79 28.96 -6.25
CA ALA A 24 -15.34 28.90 -4.85
C ALA A 24 -14.20 27.90 -4.55
N VAL A 25 -13.79 27.06 -5.51
CA VAL A 25 -12.75 26.04 -5.30
C VAL A 25 -11.34 26.54 -5.63
N ALA A 26 -11.20 27.57 -6.47
CA ALA A 26 -9.90 28.12 -6.87
C ALA A 26 -9.24 29.05 -5.83
N LEU A 27 -9.97 29.51 -4.80
CA LEU A 27 -9.43 30.45 -3.79
C LEU A 27 -9.01 29.82 -2.46
N ARG A 28 -9.26 28.52 -2.23
CA ARG A 28 -8.84 27.83 -0.99
C ARG A 28 -7.49 27.10 -1.09
N VAL A 29 -7.00 26.81 -2.30
CA VAL A 29 -5.68 26.18 -2.52
C VAL A 29 -4.52 27.14 -2.20
N LYS A 30 -4.73 28.47 -2.28
CA LYS A 30 -3.71 29.47 -1.93
C LYS A 30 -3.57 29.75 -0.42
N LYS A 31 -4.53 29.33 0.42
CA LYS A 31 -4.52 29.64 1.87
C LYS A 31 -4.03 28.50 2.77
N MET A 32 -3.82 27.29 2.24
CA MET A 32 -3.22 26.17 2.98
C MET A 32 -1.67 26.14 2.90
N LYS A 33 -1.04 27.01 2.08
CA LYS A 33 0.42 27.15 1.99
C LYS A 33 1.04 28.03 3.09
N ALA A 34 0.25 28.54 4.04
CA ALA A 34 0.68 29.52 5.05
C ALA A 34 0.52 29.06 6.51
N ILE A 35 0.28 27.77 6.77
CA ILE A 35 0.32 27.17 8.12
C ILE A 35 1.34 26.03 8.10
N GLN A 36 2.58 26.38 7.81
CA GLN A 36 3.73 25.48 7.85
C GLN A 36 4.91 26.27 8.41
N THR A 37 4.76 26.73 9.65
CA THR A 37 5.83 27.33 10.45
C THR A 37 5.66 26.83 11.88
N ASP A 38 6.46 25.81 12.18
CA ASP A 38 7.00 25.37 13.49
C ASP A 38 7.16 23.84 13.45
N SER A 39 8.05 23.39 12.57
CA SER A 39 8.55 22.01 12.54
C SER A 39 10.07 22.02 12.48
N GLU A 40 10.72 22.57 13.50
CA GLU A 40 12.18 22.52 13.68
C GLU A 40 12.69 21.13 14.11
N PHE A 41 11.99 20.04 13.77
CA PHE A 41 12.43 18.66 14.04
C PHE A 41 12.32 17.72 12.83
N LYS A 42 12.15 18.24 11.62
CA LYS A 42 11.98 17.43 10.39
C LYS A 42 13.12 17.48 9.36
N ASN A 43 14.27 18.05 9.68
CA ASN A 43 15.43 18.04 8.79
C ASN A 43 16.74 17.76 9.54
N SER A 44 16.96 16.51 9.92
CA SER A 44 18.31 15.93 9.95
C SER A 44 18.43 14.99 8.76
N GLY A 45 18.69 15.57 7.59
CA GLY A 45 18.96 14.87 6.33
C GLY A 45 20.36 14.25 6.31
N ALA A 46 20.70 13.43 7.30
CA ALA A 46 21.80 12.49 7.20
C ALA A 46 21.18 11.10 7.18
N GLY A 47 21.32 10.40 6.05
CA GLY A 47 21.01 8.98 5.99
C GLY A 47 21.96 8.21 6.91
N TRP A 48 21.55 7.01 7.31
CA TRP A 48 22.42 6.04 7.98
C TRP A 48 23.72 5.90 7.18
N GLY A 49 24.84 6.34 7.76
CA GLY A 49 26.19 6.33 7.19
C GLY A 49 26.28 6.06 5.70
N GLU A 50 26.45 7.11 4.89
CA GLU A 50 27.02 6.94 3.55
C GLU A 50 28.40 6.28 3.73
N VAL A 51 28.48 4.98 3.49
CA VAL A 51 29.75 4.33 3.19
C VAL A 51 30.19 4.95 1.87
N PRO A 52 31.36 5.61 1.78
CA PRO A 52 31.84 6.14 0.51
C PRO A 52 32.02 4.97 -0.47
N GLY A 53 31.19 4.89 -1.52
CA GLY A 53 31.38 3.85 -2.52
C GLY A 53 30.17 3.38 -3.33
N VAL A 54 28.97 3.95 -3.19
CA VAL A 54 27.86 3.65 -4.13
C VAL A 54 27.38 4.95 -4.77
N THR A 55 28.20 5.46 -5.69
CA THR A 55 27.72 6.35 -6.75
C THR A 55 26.90 5.50 -7.71
N ALA A 56 25.74 5.98 -8.16
CA ALA A 56 25.20 5.52 -9.44
C ALA A 56 26.35 5.62 -10.45
N GLU A 57 26.69 4.53 -11.15
CA GLU A 57 27.64 4.66 -12.24
C GLU A 57 27.00 5.58 -13.26
N ASP A 58 27.47 6.84 -13.32
CA ASP A 58 27.00 7.84 -14.27
C ASP A 58 27.45 7.40 -15.68
N HIS A 59 26.73 6.44 -16.25
CA HIS A 59 26.94 6.02 -17.62
C HIS A 59 26.61 7.20 -18.53
N LYS A 60 27.55 7.48 -19.44
CA LYS A 60 27.42 8.55 -20.44
C LYS A 60 26.11 8.46 -21.22
N SER A 61 25.65 7.24 -21.54
CA SER A 61 24.31 7.00 -22.06
C SER A 61 23.56 5.93 -21.27
N GLN A 62 22.64 6.35 -20.40
CA GLN A 62 21.81 5.44 -19.62
C GLN A 62 20.95 4.54 -20.51
N ILE A 63 20.36 5.07 -21.58
CA ILE A 63 19.53 4.27 -22.50
C ILE A 63 20.33 3.19 -23.23
N ALA A 64 21.57 3.48 -23.67
CA ALA A 64 22.42 2.49 -24.31
C ALA A 64 22.84 1.39 -23.32
N HIS A 65 23.24 1.79 -22.11
CA HIS A 65 23.62 0.87 -21.04
C HIS A 65 22.48 -0.07 -20.67
N ARG A 66 21.30 0.46 -20.29
CA ARG A 66 20.15 -0.38 -19.90
C ARG A 66 19.62 -1.24 -21.05
N TYR A 67 19.69 -0.78 -22.29
CA TYR A 67 19.33 -1.60 -23.46
C TYR A 67 20.27 -2.81 -23.61
N ASN A 68 21.58 -2.61 -23.40
CA ASN A 68 22.57 -3.68 -23.47
C ASN A 68 22.38 -4.71 -22.34
N ASP A 69 22.01 -4.27 -21.14
CA ASP A 69 21.86 -5.16 -19.99
C ASP A 69 20.56 -5.97 -20.05
N LEU A 70 19.43 -5.28 -20.30
CA LEU A 70 18.11 -5.92 -20.35
C LEU A 70 17.89 -6.78 -21.61
N LYS A 71 18.61 -6.49 -22.69
CA LYS A 71 18.35 -6.99 -24.06
C LYS A 71 17.01 -6.51 -24.62
N GLU A 72 16.89 -6.60 -25.94
CA GLU A 72 15.81 -5.96 -26.69
C GLU A 72 14.39 -6.39 -26.27
N GLU A 73 14.15 -7.69 -26.04
CA GLU A 73 12.81 -8.21 -25.69
C GLU A 73 12.35 -7.67 -24.33
N THR A 74 13.20 -7.75 -23.31
CA THR A 74 12.90 -7.21 -21.97
C THR A 74 12.75 -5.70 -22.04
N PHE A 75 13.67 -4.99 -22.71
CA PHE A 75 13.62 -3.54 -22.86
C PHE A 75 12.31 -3.08 -23.53
N LYS A 76 11.85 -3.77 -24.58
CA LYS A 76 10.54 -3.53 -25.21
C LYS A 76 9.38 -3.76 -24.26
N GLY A 77 9.40 -4.86 -23.51
CA GLY A 77 8.38 -5.17 -22.52
C GLY A 77 8.29 -4.12 -21.43
N VAL A 78 9.42 -3.66 -20.91
CA VAL A 78 9.48 -2.62 -19.88
C VAL A 78 9.08 -1.26 -20.42
N ALA A 79 9.51 -0.89 -21.63
CA ALA A 79 9.06 0.34 -22.28
C ALA A 79 7.53 0.35 -22.50
N MET A 80 6.94 -0.80 -22.89
CA MET A 80 5.49 -0.97 -22.99
C MET A 80 4.82 -0.78 -21.63
N ILE A 81 5.37 -1.34 -20.56
CA ILE A 81 4.88 -1.12 -19.19
C ILE A 81 4.90 0.36 -18.85
N THR A 82 6.05 1.03 -19.02
CA THR A 82 6.21 2.47 -18.72
C THR A 82 5.12 3.29 -19.41
N PHE A 83 5.00 3.16 -20.74
CA PHE A 83 3.99 3.91 -21.48
C PHE A 83 2.56 3.54 -21.07
N ALA A 84 2.25 2.26 -20.84
CA ALA A 84 0.91 1.83 -20.44
C ALA A 84 0.50 2.37 -19.06
N GLN A 85 1.45 2.57 -18.15
CA GLN A 85 1.20 3.14 -16.82
C GLN A 85 0.96 4.65 -16.86
N TYR A 86 1.67 5.40 -17.72
CA TYR A 86 1.44 6.84 -17.90
C TYR A 86 0.23 7.13 -18.80
N LEU A 87 0.08 6.38 -19.89
CA LEU A 87 -0.90 6.60 -20.95
C LEU A 87 -1.98 5.51 -20.94
N GLN A 88 -2.67 5.38 -19.81
CA GLN A 88 -3.63 4.31 -19.54
C GLN A 88 -4.81 4.24 -20.52
N LYS A 89 -5.09 5.28 -21.31
CA LYS A 89 -6.18 5.31 -22.31
C LYS A 89 -5.74 4.86 -23.71
N CYS A 90 -4.44 4.82 -24.01
CA CYS A 90 -3.95 4.51 -25.35
C CYS A 90 -4.12 3.02 -25.69
N SER A 91 -4.39 2.73 -26.96
CA SER A 91 -4.44 1.37 -27.52
C SER A 91 -3.06 0.71 -27.53
N TYR A 92 -3.03 -0.63 -27.54
CA TYR A 92 -1.80 -1.40 -27.68
C TYR A 92 -0.97 -0.92 -28.87
N ASP A 93 -1.58 -0.83 -30.06
CA ASP A 93 -0.90 -0.36 -31.28
C ASP A 93 -0.39 1.09 -31.18
N GLY A 94 -1.11 1.95 -30.44
CA GLY A 94 -0.67 3.31 -30.16
C GLY A 94 0.62 3.33 -29.34
N LEU A 95 0.70 2.51 -28.30
CA LEU A 95 1.88 2.42 -27.44
C LEU A 95 3.03 1.67 -28.10
N SER A 96 2.75 0.65 -28.92
CA SER A 96 3.78 -0.09 -29.67
C SER A 96 4.59 0.80 -30.61
N LYS A 97 3.98 1.86 -31.17
CA LYS A 97 4.71 2.89 -31.93
C LYS A 97 5.70 3.66 -31.06
N LEU A 98 5.26 4.13 -29.89
CA LEU A 98 6.13 4.85 -28.94
C LEU A 98 7.27 3.94 -28.44
N VAL A 99 6.98 2.67 -28.15
CA VAL A 99 8.01 1.68 -27.79
C VAL A 99 9.03 1.53 -28.91
N LYS A 100 8.58 1.43 -30.16
CA LYS A 100 9.49 1.35 -31.31
C LYS A 100 10.41 2.57 -31.38
N ASP A 101 9.89 3.77 -31.17
CA ASP A 101 10.70 5.00 -31.21
C ASP A 101 11.80 5.00 -30.15
N ILE A 102 11.51 4.52 -28.93
CA ILE A 102 12.49 4.39 -27.85
C ILE A 102 13.54 3.32 -28.17
N VAL A 103 13.14 2.20 -28.77
CA VAL A 103 14.07 1.15 -29.21
C VAL A 103 14.98 1.62 -30.34
N ASP A 104 14.44 2.35 -31.32
CA ASP A 104 15.22 2.93 -32.41
C ASP A 104 16.24 3.96 -31.86
N LEU A 105 15.85 4.76 -30.86
CA LEU A 105 16.77 5.64 -30.14
C LEU A 105 17.84 4.84 -29.38
N ALA A 106 17.47 3.77 -28.67
CA ALA A 106 18.42 2.93 -27.96
C ALA A 106 19.48 2.33 -28.91
N HIS A 107 19.07 1.79 -30.06
CA HIS A 107 20.00 1.31 -31.09
C HIS A 107 20.97 2.41 -31.57
N LYS A 108 20.45 3.62 -31.81
CA LYS A 108 21.27 4.77 -32.21
C LYS A 108 22.28 5.14 -31.12
N CYS A 109 21.87 5.10 -29.85
CA CYS A 109 22.74 5.42 -28.72
C CYS A 109 23.80 4.36 -28.46
N VAL A 110 23.49 3.07 -28.66
CA VAL A 110 24.48 1.99 -28.64
C VAL A 110 25.53 2.17 -29.74
N ALA A 111 25.12 2.69 -30.90
CA ALA A 111 26.06 2.98 -31.99
C ALA A 111 26.86 4.29 -31.78
N ASN A 112 26.30 5.27 -31.07
CA ASN A 112 26.94 6.56 -30.81
C ASN A 112 26.40 7.20 -29.51
N GLU A 113 27.07 6.94 -28.39
CA GLU A 113 26.69 7.46 -27.07
C GLU A 113 26.82 8.98 -26.94
N ASP A 114 27.57 9.64 -27.82
CA ASP A 114 27.80 11.10 -27.81
C ASP A 114 26.63 11.93 -28.37
N ALA A 115 25.63 11.29 -28.97
CA ALA A 115 24.50 12.04 -29.54
C ALA A 115 23.70 12.76 -28.43
N PRO A 116 23.21 14.00 -28.66
CA PRO A 116 22.58 14.81 -27.60
C PRO A 116 21.37 14.19 -26.89
N GLU A 117 20.66 13.28 -27.54
CA GLU A 117 19.52 12.57 -26.94
C GLU A 117 19.95 11.37 -26.08
N CYS A 118 21.16 10.86 -26.28
CA CYS A 118 21.67 9.65 -25.63
C CYS A 118 22.18 9.92 -24.21
N THR A 119 22.54 11.16 -23.90
CA THR A 119 23.02 11.58 -22.57
C THR A 119 21.89 12.05 -21.65
N LYS A 120 20.63 12.02 -22.11
CA LYS A 120 19.48 12.39 -21.28
C LYS A 120 19.16 11.28 -20.28
N PRO A 121 18.69 11.62 -19.06
CA PRO A 121 18.13 10.63 -18.14
C PRO A 121 16.97 9.86 -18.78
N LEU A 122 16.83 8.59 -18.45
CA LEU A 122 15.75 7.74 -18.98
C LEU A 122 14.35 8.34 -18.77
N PRO A 123 13.97 8.86 -17.59
CA PRO A 123 12.64 9.45 -17.40
C PRO A 123 12.40 10.61 -18.36
N THR A 124 13.40 11.47 -18.55
CA THR A 124 13.35 12.60 -19.48
C THR A 124 13.06 12.13 -20.92
N ILE A 125 13.72 11.05 -21.39
CA ILE A 125 13.51 10.50 -22.74
C ILE A 125 12.05 10.03 -22.91
N PHE A 126 11.52 9.28 -21.94
CA PHE A 126 10.14 8.79 -22.01
C PHE A 126 9.12 9.92 -21.96
N LEU A 127 9.33 10.91 -21.08
CA LEU A 127 8.43 12.06 -20.95
C LEU A 127 8.47 12.97 -22.19
N ASP A 128 9.64 13.16 -22.81
CA ASP A 128 9.77 13.86 -24.09
C ASP A 128 8.93 13.16 -25.16
N ARG A 129 8.94 11.82 -25.22
CA ARG A 129 8.12 11.06 -26.17
C ARG A 129 6.62 11.16 -25.86
N ILE A 130 6.23 11.13 -24.59
CA ILE A 130 4.83 11.36 -24.18
C ILE A 130 4.34 12.74 -24.62
N CYS A 131 5.17 13.78 -24.46
CA CYS A 131 4.84 15.14 -24.87
C CYS A 131 4.74 15.36 -26.38
N GLN A 132 5.23 14.41 -27.18
CA GLN A 132 5.10 14.39 -28.64
C GLN A 132 3.87 13.61 -29.12
N VAL A 133 3.07 13.03 -28.21
CA VAL A 133 1.82 12.36 -28.58
C VAL A 133 0.82 13.38 -29.11
N ASP A 134 0.42 13.21 -30.36
CA ASP A 134 -0.62 14.03 -30.98
C ASP A 134 -1.90 14.02 -30.13
N GLN A 135 -2.53 15.18 -29.97
CA GLN A 135 -3.78 15.32 -29.23
C GLN A 135 -3.72 14.84 -27.76
N LEU A 136 -2.54 14.92 -27.10
CA LEU A 136 -2.39 14.60 -25.67
C LEU A 136 -3.41 15.37 -24.80
N ARG A 137 -3.60 16.67 -25.09
CA ARG A 137 -4.59 17.52 -24.41
C ARG A 137 -6.02 17.01 -24.58
N ASP A 138 -6.38 16.54 -25.78
CA ASP A 138 -7.75 16.07 -26.05
C ASP A 138 -8.05 14.75 -25.32
N SER A 139 -7.05 13.86 -25.23
CA SER A 139 -7.19 12.55 -24.59
C SER A 139 -7.03 12.60 -23.05
N TYR A 140 -6.17 13.49 -22.54
CA TYR A 140 -5.73 13.49 -21.14
C TYR A 140 -5.91 14.82 -20.39
N GLY A 141 -6.45 15.86 -21.05
CA GLY A 141 -6.76 17.14 -20.41
C GLY A 141 -5.54 17.79 -19.76
N ASP A 142 -5.67 18.14 -18.48
CA ASP A 142 -4.65 18.87 -17.70
C ASP A 142 -3.31 18.12 -17.58
N MET A 143 -3.26 16.82 -17.87
CA MET A 143 -1.99 16.08 -17.92
C MET A 143 -1.04 16.67 -18.98
N ALA A 144 -1.57 17.24 -20.07
CA ALA A 144 -0.75 17.88 -21.08
C ALA A 144 0.00 19.11 -20.54
N ASP A 145 -0.49 19.75 -19.48
CA ASP A 145 0.18 20.89 -18.84
C ASP A 145 1.47 20.47 -18.11
N CYS A 146 1.65 19.18 -17.84
CA CYS A 146 2.91 18.66 -17.33
C CYS A 146 4.07 18.89 -18.32
N CYS A 147 3.82 18.88 -19.63
CA CYS A 147 4.85 19.10 -20.65
C CYS A 147 5.50 20.50 -20.60
N GLY A 148 4.84 21.47 -19.98
CA GLY A 148 5.39 22.82 -19.77
C GLY A 148 6.29 22.95 -18.54
N LYS A 149 6.49 21.88 -17.76
CA LYS A 149 7.33 21.87 -16.55
C LYS A 149 8.73 21.36 -16.86
N ALA A 150 9.71 21.74 -16.02
CA ALA A 150 11.04 21.15 -16.03
C ALA A 150 11.06 19.85 -15.21
N ASP A 151 12.05 18.98 -15.46
CA ASP A 151 12.34 17.86 -14.57
C ASP A 151 13.03 18.39 -13.29
N PRO A 152 12.73 17.83 -12.08
CA PRO A 152 11.90 16.64 -11.82
C PRO A 152 10.39 16.91 -11.64
N GLU A 153 9.94 18.17 -11.57
CA GLU A 153 8.53 18.51 -11.33
C GLU A 153 7.59 18.01 -12.45
N ARG A 154 8.09 17.93 -13.67
CA ARG A 154 7.39 17.34 -14.82
C ARG A 154 7.05 15.87 -14.57
N ASN A 155 8.02 15.08 -14.11
CA ASN A 155 7.76 13.67 -13.77
C ASN A 155 6.73 13.53 -12.66
N GLN A 156 6.89 14.28 -11.56
CA GLN A 156 5.93 14.27 -10.44
C GLN A 156 4.51 14.66 -10.90
N CYS A 157 4.41 15.64 -11.81
CA CYS A 157 3.14 16.02 -12.43
C CYS A 157 2.51 14.82 -13.16
N PHE A 158 3.24 14.14 -14.04
CA PHE A 158 2.71 12.98 -14.76
C PHE A 158 2.33 11.81 -13.83
N LEU A 159 3.13 11.53 -12.80
CA LEU A 159 2.82 10.49 -11.81
C LEU A 159 1.48 10.74 -11.10
N SER A 160 1.12 12.01 -10.87
CA SER A 160 -0.15 12.38 -10.22
C SER A 160 -1.40 12.03 -11.03
N PHE A 161 -1.26 11.83 -12.35
CA PHE A 161 -2.37 11.44 -13.24
C PHE A 161 -2.58 9.92 -13.34
N ARG A 162 -1.72 9.10 -12.71
CA ARG A 162 -1.89 7.65 -12.68
C ARG A 162 -3.11 7.28 -11.82
N VAL A 163 -4.07 6.59 -12.42
CA VAL A 163 -5.32 6.19 -11.75
C VAL A 163 -5.35 4.69 -11.53
N HIS A 164 -5.44 4.26 -10.28
CA HIS A 164 -5.56 2.84 -9.95
C HIS A 164 -6.97 2.33 -10.30
N HIS A 165 -7.08 1.26 -11.10
CA HIS A 165 -8.35 0.71 -11.58
C HIS A 165 -9.30 1.77 -12.16
N PRO A 166 -8.90 2.42 -13.26
CA PRO A 166 -9.67 3.52 -13.82
C PRO A 166 -11.01 3.05 -14.41
N ASP A 167 -12.09 3.77 -14.10
CA ASP A 167 -13.44 3.49 -14.62
C ASP A 167 -13.54 3.63 -16.15
N PHE A 168 -12.62 4.37 -16.77
CA PHE A 168 -12.54 4.53 -18.23
C PHE A 168 -11.95 3.31 -18.95
N ILE A 169 -11.40 2.32 -18.23
CA ILE A 169 -10.97 1.06 -18.80
C ILE A 169 -12.07 0.02 -18.54
N PRO A 170 -12.70 -0.55 -19.59
CA PRO A 170 -13.70 -1.58 -19.40
C PRO A 170 -13.19 -2.77 -18.57
N PRO A 171 -14.06 -3.44 -17.79
CA PRO A 171 -13.73 -4.70 -17.16
C PRO A 171 -13.11 -5.66 -18.17
N TYR A 172 -12.02 -6.33 -17.78
CA TYR A 172 -11.36 -7.29 -18.66
C TYR A 172 -12.31 -8.45 -18.95
N GLN A 173 -12.57 -8.71 -20.24
CA GLN A 173 -13.33 -9.86 -20.70
C GLN A 173 -12.34 -10.91 -21.18
N ARG A 174 -12.23 -12.01 -20.43
CA ARG A 174 -11.38 -13.13 -20.80
C ARG A 174 -11.91 -13.77 -22.09
N PRO A 175 -11.09 -13.95 -23.14
CA PRO A 175 -11.49 -14.73 -24.31
C PRO A 175 -11.83 -16.19 -23.94
N ALA A 176 -12.45 -16.93 -24.87
CA ALA A 176 -12.71 -18.35 -24.67
C ALA A 176 -11.39 -19.13 -24.49
N ALA A 177 -11.41 -20.17 -23.66
CA ALA A 177 -10.20 -20.87 -23.23
C ALA A 177 -9.42 -21.52 -24.40
N ASP A 178 -10.15 -22.08 -25.36
CA ASP A 178 -9.62 -22.62 -26.62
C ASP A 178 -9.00 -21.55 -27.51
N VAL A 179 -9.61 -20.36 -27.58
CA VAL A 179 -9.06 -19.20 -28.30
C VAL A 179 -7.74 -18.75 -27.68
N ILE A 180 -7.65 -18.68 -26.34
CA ILE A 180 -6.42 -18.33 -25.63
C ILE A 180 -5.31 -19.34 -25.95
N CYS A 181 -5.60 -20.64 -25.90
CA CYS A 181 -4.62 -21.68 -26.19
C CYS A 181 -4.18 -21.69 -27.65
N THR A 182 -5.10 -21.45 -28.60
CA THR A 182 -4.78 -21.30 -30.02
C THR A 182 -3.86 -20.09 -30.23
N GLN A 183 -4.20 -18.95 -29.63
CA GLN A 183 -3.37 -17.74 -29.71
C GLN A 183 -2.00 -17.93 -29.05
N TYR A 184 -1.92 -18.70 -27.98
CA TYR A 184 -0.65 -19.03 -27.34
C TYR A 184 0.24 -19.90 -28.25
N GLN A 185 -0.34 -20.87 -28.97
CA GLN A 185 0.39 -21.69 -29.93
C GLN A 185 0.83 -20.90 -31.16
N ASP A 186 -0.06 -20.08 -31.73
CA ASP A 186 0.15 -19.42 -33.01
C ASP A 186 0.92 -18.09 -32.86
N ASN A 187 0.68 -17.36 -31.77
CA ASN A 187 1.09 -15.97 -31.59
C ASN A 187 1.53 -15.66 -30.15
N ARG A 188 2.34 -16.54 -29.54
CA ARG A 188 2.85 -16.43 -28.16
C ARG A 188 3.27 -15.01 -27.75
N VAL A 189 4.12 -14.36 -28.55
CA VAL A 189 4.69 -13.04 -28.20
C VAL A 189 3.61 -11.97 -28.14
N ALA A 190 2.66 -11.97 -29.08
CA ALA A 190 1.57 -11.01 -29.10
C ALA A 190 0.63 -11.21 -27.89
N LEU A 191 0.34 -12.46 -27.53
CA LEU A 191 -0.50 -12.78 -26.37
C LEU A 191 0.13 -12.28 -25.06
N LEU A 192 1.42 -12.54 -24.84
CA LEU A 192 2.13 -12.09 -23.65
C LEU A 192 2.31 -10.56 -23.63
N GLY A 193 2.52 -9.95 -24.80
CA GLY A 193 2.55 -8.50 -24.96
C GLY A 193 1.22 -7.84 -24.56
N ASP A 194 0.09 -8.39 -25.00
CA ASP A 194 -1.24 -7.90 -24.61
C ASP A 194 -1.50 -8.08 -23.11
N PHE A 195 -1.07 -9.20 -22.52
CA PHE A 195 -1.14 -9.41 -21.08
C PHE A 195 -0.39 -8.32 -20.31
N VAL A 196 0.88 -8.07 -20.67
CA VAL A 196 1.73 -7.04 -20.04
C VAL A 196 1.08 -5.65 -20.15
N TYR A 197 0.62 -5.29 -21.34
CA TYR A 197 -0.10 -4.03 -21.59
C TYR A 197 -1.37 -3.91 -20.73
N THR A 198 -2.20 -4.95 -20.72
CA THR A 198 -3.49 -5.01 -20.01
C THR A 198 -3.31 -4.88 -18.51
N VAL A 199 -2.31 -5.57 -17.93
CA VAL A 199 -1.98 -5.51 -16.51
C VAL A 199 -1.40 -4.14 -16.14
N ALA A 200 -0.44 -3.63 -16.91
CA ALA A 200 0.23 -2.36 -16.64
C ALA A 200 -0.75 -1.18 -16.63
N ARG A 201 -1.62 -1.06 -17.64
CA ARG A 201 -2.58 0.07 -17.72
C ARG A 201 -3.66 0.03 -16.64
N ARG A 202 -3.95 -1.14 -16.04
CA ARG A 202 -4.92 -1.27 -14.93
C ARG A 202 -4.27 -1.09 -13.56
N ASN A 203 -2.96 -1.33 -13.47
CA ASN A 203 -2.19 -1.28 -12.24
C ASN A 203 -0.97 -0.34 -12.39
N PRO A 204 -1.18 0.99 -12.50
CA PRO A 204 -0.11 1.93 -12.86
C PRO A 204 0.94 2.17 -11.74
N PHE A 205 0.77 1.51 -10.60
CA PHE A 205 1.68 1.58 -9.45
C PHE A 205 2.37 0.22 -9.16
N LEU A 206 2.08 -0.81 -9.95
CA LEU A 206 2.74 -2.11 -9.83
C LEU A 206 4.10 -2.01 -10.56
N HIS A 207 5.20 -2.31 -9.89
CA HIS A 207 6.53 -2.14 -10.49
C HIS A 207 6.71 -3.11 -11.66
N ALA A 208 7.46 -2.70 -12.68
CA ALA A 208 7.69 -3.51 -13.88
C ALA A 208 8.26 -4.92 -13.61
N PRO A 209 9.20 -5.13 -12.66
CA PRO A 209 9.66 -6.49 -12.33
C PRO A 209 8.51 -7.43 -11.92
N ALA A 210 7.52 -6.91 -11.20
CA ALA A 210 6.37 -7.70 -10.80
C ALA A 210 5.45 -8.03 -11.98
N ILE A 211 5.24 -7.08 -12.90
CA ILE A 211 4.42 -7.33 -14.11
C ILE A 211 5.08 -8.39 -15.01
N LEU A 212 6.40 -8.31 -15.20
CA LEU A 212 7.14 -9.34 -15.94
C LEU A 212 7.07 -10.70 -15.23
N GLY A 213 7.19 -10.70 -13.89
CA GLY A 213 6.94 -11.87 -13.03
C GLY A 213 5.59 -12.54 -13.31
N LEU A 214 4.52 -11.76 -13.26
CA LEU A 214 3.16 -12.23 -13.50
C LEU A 214 2.97 -12.72 -14.94
N ALA A 215 3.64 -12.12 -15.93
CA ALA A 215 3.58 -12.57 -17.31
C ALA A 215 4.22 -13.96 -17.49
N ALA A 216 5.34 -14.24 -16.83
CA ALA A 216 5.94 -15.57 -16.85
C ALA A 216 5.08 -16.61 -16.10
N GLU A 217 4.45 -16.23 -14.98
CA GLU A 217 3.50 -17.10 -14.28
C GLU A 217 2.27 -17.42 -15.16
N TYR A 218 1.76 -16.43 -15.89
CA TYR A 218 0.69 -16.62 -16.86
C TYR A 218 1.11 -17.54 -18.00
N GLU A 219 2.30 -17.36 -18.57
CA GLU A 219 2.84 -18.25 -19.60
C GLU A 219 2.95 -19.70 -19.10
N LYS A 220 3.41 -19.89 -17.86
CA LYS A 220 3.49 -21.20 -17.22
C LYS A 220 2.10 -21.82 -17.04
N ALA A 221 1.11 -21.03 -16.64
CA ALA A 221 -0.27 -21.48 -16.57
C ALA A 221 -0.80 -21.94 -17.93
N LEU A 222 -0.50 -21.21 -19.01
CA LEU A 222 -0.87 -21.60 -20.37
C LEU A 222 -0.21 -22.93 -20.79
N LYS A 223 1.10 -23.09 -20.53
CA LYS A 223 1.83 -24.33 -20.83
C LYS A 223 1.20 -25.55 -20.16
N THR A 224 0.74 -25.41 -18.92
CA THR A 224 0.10 -26.50 -18.18
C THR A 224 -1.36 -26.69 -18.61
N CYS A 225 -2.16 -25.64 -18.59
CA CYS A 225 -3.61 -25.75 -18.77
C CYS A 225 -4.04 -26.03 -20.20
N CYS A 226 -3.28 -25.61 -21.22
CA CYS A 226 -3.64 -25.86 -22.62
C CYS A 226 -3.51 -27.32 -23.04
N SER A 227 -2.91 -28.18 -22.19
CA SER A 227 -2.88 -29.65 -22.37
C SER A 227 -3.90 -30.40 -21.51
N GLU A 228 -4.67 -29.71 -20.68
CA GLU A 228 -5.67 -30.33 -19.80
C GLU A 228 -7.00 -30.56 -20.52
N SER A 229 -7.82 -31.50 -20.02
CA SER A 229 -9.14 -31.77 -20.58
C SER A 229 -10.15 -30.65 -20.31
N ASP A 230 -10.05 -30.00 -19.15
CA ASP A 230 -10.86 -28.83 -18.78
C ASP A 230 -9.96 -27.59 -18.69
N ILE A 231 -9.66 -27.04 -19.86
CA ILE A 231 -8.82 -25.85 -20.03
C ILE A 231 -9.41 -24.66 -19.26
N GLY A 232 -10.73 -24.50 -19.30
CA GLY A 232 -11.43 -23.37 -18.69
C GLY A 232 -11.24 -23.33 -17.18
N ALA A 233 -11.56 -24.44 -16.51
CA ALA A 233 -11.41 -24.56 -15.06
C ALA A 233 -9.95 -24.41 -14.62
N CYS A 234 -9.01 -25.01 -15.36
CA CYS A 234 -7.57 -24.86 -15.06
C CYS A 234 -7.13 -23.39 -15.16
N LEU A 235 -7.50 -22.69 -16.23
CA LEU A 235 -7.14 -21.28 -16.41
C LEU A 235 -7.80 -20.37 -15.35
N ASP A 236 -9.03 -20.66 -14.93
CA ASP A 236 -9.72 -19.89 -13.87
C ASP A 236 -9.01 -20.01 -12.52
N ASP A 237 -8.60 -21.21 -12.12
CA ASP A 237 -7.79 -21.44 -10.90
C ASP A 237 -6.49 -20.62 -10.93
N LYS A 238 -5.73 -20.73 -12.03
CA LYS A 238 -4.45 -20.02 -12.17
C LYS A 238 -4.62 -18.51 -12.24
N ALA A 239 -5.64 -18.02 -12.94
CA ALA A 239 -5.91 -16.59 -13.03
C ALA A 239 -6.28 -16.00 -11.66
N SER A 240 -7.05 -16.71 -10.84
CA SER A 240 -7.39 -16.30 -9.48
C SER A 240 -6.14 -16.15 -8.61
N ALA A 241 -5.24 -17.14 -8.64
CA ALA A 241 -3.98 -17.11 -7.91
C ALA A 241 -3.07 -15.95 -8.34
N ILE A 242 -2.91 -15.74 -9.65
CA ILE A 242 -2.11 -14.63 -10.22
C ILE A 242 -2.69 -13.28 -9.79
N LYS A 243 -4.01 -13.12 -9.81
CA LYS A 243 -4.69 -11.87 -9.41
C LYS A 243 -4.49 -11.56 -7.93
N GLU A 244 -4.64 -12.53 -7.04
CA GLU A 244 -4.42 -12.32 -5.61
C GLU A 244 -2.94 -12.01 -5.31
N ARG A 245 -1.99 -12.65 -5.99
CA ARG A 245 -0.57 -12.31 -5.90
C ARG A 245 -0.28 -10.90 -6.38
N ALA A 246 -0.79 -10.51 -7.56
CA ALA A 246 -0.62 -9.16 -8.10
C ALA A 246 -1.12 -8.08 -7.13
N LYS A 247 -2.29 -8.30 -6.52
CA LYS A 247 -2.86 -7.41 -5.51
C LYS A 247 -1.98 -7.32 -4.26
N LEU A 248 -1.45 -8.45 -3.78
CA LEU A 248 -0.56 -8.48 -2.62
C LEU A 248 0.73 -7.68 -2.89
N ILE A 249 1.39 -7.95 -4.01
CA ILE A 249 2.62 -7.26 -4.42
C ILE A 249 2.38 -5.77 -4.58
N GLY A 250 1.32 -5.38 -5.32
CA GLY A 250 0.99 -3.97 -5.55
C GLY A 250 0.74 -3.21 -4.26
N VAL A 251 0.03 -3.82 -3.29
CA VAL A 251 -0.19 -3.21 -1.98
C VAL A 251 1.13 -3.02 -1.20
N GLN A 252 2.04 -4.00 -1.25
CA GLN A 252 3.33 -3.91 -0.56
C GLN A 252 4.26 -2.87 -1.20
N GLN A 253 4.31 -2.82 -2.53
CA GLN A 253 5.10 -1.84 -3.28
C GLN A 253 4.62 -0.42 -3.01
N GLN A 254 3.31 -0.18 -3.13
CA GLN A 254 2.70 1.12 -2.79
C GLN A 254 2.99 1.53 -1.35
N HIS A 255 2.93 0.59 -0.40
CA HIS A 255 3.28 0.86 0.99
C HIS A 255 4.76 1.24 1.15
N GLY A 256 5.67 0.54 0.46
CA GLY A 256 7.09 0.89 0.42
C GLY A 256 7.34 2.28 -0.15
N CYS A 257 6.74 2.62 -1.30
CA CYS A 257 6.82 3.95 -1.90
C CYS A 257 6.28 5.02 -0.96
N ARG A 258 5.18 4.73 -0.27
CA ARG A 258 4.59 5.65 0.68
C ARG A 258 5.47 5.87 1.90
N ILE A 259 6.20 4.85 2.36
CA ILE A 259 7.18 5.03 3.43
C ILE A 259 8.28 6.00 3.00
N LEU A 260 8.83 5.81 1.80
CA LEU A 260 9.85 6.71 1.23
C LEU A 260 9.33 8.14 1.09
N GLU A 261 8.17 8.31 0.45
CA GLU A 261 7.55 9.62 0.20
C GLU A 261 7.25 10.37 1.50
N LYS A 262 6.63 9.70 2.49
CA LYS A 262 6.08 10.36 3.68
C LYS A 262 7.08 10.51 4.82
N TYR A 263 8.01 9.56 4.96
CA TYR A 263 8.91 9.48 6.13
C TYR A 263 10.39 9.46 5.77
N GLY A 264 10.72 9.54 4.49
CA GLY A 264 12.08 9.65 3.99
C GLY A 264 12.88 8.35 4.01
N GLU A 265 14.09 8.43 3.44
CA GLU A 265 14.99 7.30 3.25
C GLU A 265 15.42 6.66 4.57
N ARG A 266 15.66 7.43 5.63
CA ARG A 266 16.08 6.92 6.95
C ARG A 266 15.08 5.89 7.50
N THR A 267 13.78 6.21 7.45
CA THR A 267 12.71 5.34 7.95
C THR A 267 12.56 4.09 7.08
N PHE A 268 12.64 4.25 5.76
CA PHE A 268 12.58 3.13 4.84
C PHE A 268 13.74 2.15 5.07
N GLN A 269 14.97 2.67 5.14
CA GLN A 269 16.17 1.87 5.39
C GLN A 269 16.07 1.14 6.74
N ALA A 270 15.65 1.81 7.81
CA ALA A 270 15.47 1.17 9.12
C ALA A 270 14.45 0.02 9.06
N ASN A 271 13.34 0.21 8.32
CA ASN A 271 12.33 -0.83 8.12
C ASN A 271 12.88 -2.04 7.34
N LYS A 272 13.65 -1.78 6.26
CA LYS A 272 14.30 -2.84 5.47
C LYS A 272 15.41 -3.52 6.26
N LEU A 273 16.20 -2.78 7.03
CA LEU A 273 17.23 -3.31 7.90
C LEU A 273 16.64 -4.30 8.89
N ALA A 274 15.54 -3.92 9.57
CA ALA A 274 14.85 -4.83 10.47
C ALA A 274 14.38 -6.10 9.75
N ARG A 275 13.73 -5.95 8.58
CA ARG A 275 13.23 -7.09 7.81
C ARG A 275 14.33 -8.02 7.30
N PHE A 276 15.42 -7.48 6.77
CA PHE A 276 16.51 -8.27 6.21
C PHE A 276 17.36 -8.92 7.30
N SER A 277 17.53 -8.26 8.45
CA SER A 277 18.19 -8.87 9.62
C SER A 277 17.37 -10.04 10.18
N GLN A 278 16.04 -9.99 10.13
CA GLN A 278 15.19 -11.13 10.47
C GLN A 278 15.26 -12.26 9.43
N LYS A 279 15.30 -11.90 8.13
CA LYS A 279 15.27 -12.87 7.03
C LYS A 279 16.61 -13.58 6.82
N TYR A 280 17.71 -12.85 7.01
CA TYR A 280 19.08 -13.27 6.81
C TYR A 280 19.89 -13.14 8.12
N PRO A 281 19.45 -13.76 9.22
CA PRO A 281 19.97 -13.50 10.55
C PRO A 281 21.40 -14.00 10.75
N LYS A 282 21.97 -14.77 9.83
CA LYS A 282 23.38 -15.24 9.85
C LYS A 282 24.34 -14.31 9.11
N ALA A 283 23.83 -13.47 8.21
CA ALA A 283 24.66 -12.53 7.45
C ALA A 283 25.24 -11.44 8.34
N GLN A 284 26.45 -10.98 8.02
CA GLN A 284 27.14 -9.90 8.75
C GLN A 284 26.43 -8.55 8.55
N PHE A 285 26.62 -7.64 9.50
CA PHE A 285 25.97 -6.32 9.51
C PHE A 285 26.24 -5.54 8.22
N GLU A 286 27.49 -5.53 7.76
CA GLU A 286 27.95 -4.81 6.57
C GLU A 286 27.24 -5.30 5.30
N GLU A 287 27.06 -6.61 5.16
CA GLU A 287 26.36 -7.22 4.03
C GLU A 287 24.86 -6.85 4.03
N ILE A 288 24.24 -6.80 5.21
CA ILE A 288 22.84 -6.36 5.33
C ILE A 288 22.70 -4.87 5.02
N ILE A 289 23.62 -4.01 5.49
CA ILE A 289 23.58 -2.57 5.19
C ILE A 289 23.73 -2.32 3.69
N GLN A 290 24.67 -3.00 3.03
CA GLN A 290 24.82 -2.91 1.57
C GLN A 290 23.53 -3.33 0.85
N LEU A 291 22.91 -4.42 1.29
CA LEU A 291 21.63 -4.87 0.75
C LEU A 291 20.51 -3.82 0.95
N VAL A 292 20.43 -3.22 2.13
CA VAL A 292 19.46 -2.15 2.43
C VAL A 292 19.66 -0.94 1.53
N GLN A 293 20.92 -0.52 1.32
CA GLN A 293 21.27 0.61 0.45
C GLN A 293 20.88 0.32 -1.01
N LYS A 294 21.21 -0.86 -1.55
CA LYS A 294 20.79 -1.27 -2.90
C LYS A 294 19.28 -1.26 -3.03
N VAL A 295 18.56 -1.92 -2.12
CA VAL A 295 17.08 -1.98 -2.14
C VAL A 295 16.44 -0.61 -2.05
N LYS A 296 17.03 0.32 -1.30
CA LYS A 296 16.57 1.72 -1.24
C LYS A 296 16.69 2.41 -2.60
N GLY A 297 17.81 2.26 -3.29
CA GLY A 297 18.02 2.77 -4.65
C GLY A 297 16.92 2.26 -5.59
N VAL A 298 16.79 0.93 -5.68
CA VAL A 298 15.81 0.35 -6.61
C VAL A 298 14.37 0.76 -6.30
N TYR A 299 13.99 0.80 -5.01
CA TYR A 299 12.65 1.28 -4.66
C TYR A 299 12.44 2.74 -5.06
N LYS A 300 13.45 3.61 -4.93
CA LYS A 300 13.34 5.01 -5.32
C LYS A 300 13.03 5.14 -6.81
N GLU A 301 13.82 4.50 -7.68
CA GLU A 301 13.61 4.49 -9.14
C GLU A 301 12.22 3.96 -9.51
N CYS A 302 11.85 2.79 -8.95
CA CYS A 302 10.54 2.20 -9.21
C CYS A 302 9.38 3.12 -8.78
N CYS A 303 9.49 3.78 -7.62
CA CYS A 303 8.46 4.68 -7.10
C CYS A 303 8.39 6.00 -7.87
N GLU A 304 9.51 6.46 -8.44
CA GLU A 304 9.60 7.63 -9.33
C GLU A 304 9.16 7.32 -10.76
N GLY A 305 8.84 6.06 -11.07
CA GLY A 305 8.30 5.65 -12.36
C GLY A 305 9.36 5.31 -13.41
N ASP A 306 10.64 5.28 -13.06
CA ASP A 306 11.71 4.80 -13.93
C ASP A 306 11.71 3.27 -13.93
N MET A 307 10.82 2.70 -14.75
CA MET A 307 10.63 1.25 -14.79
C MET A 307 11.80 0.52 -15.47
N ILE A 308 12.59 1.20 -16.32
CA ILE A 308 13.73 0.60 -17.02
C ILE A 308 14.86 0.38 -16.02
N GLU A 309 15.25 1.42 -15.30
CA GLU A 309 16.26 1.34 -14.25
C GLU A 309 15.80 0.41 -13.11
N CYS A 310 14.54 0.55 -12.69
CA CYS A 310 13.91 -0.34 -11.70
C CYS A 310 14.02 -1.84 -12.06
N VAL A 311 13.96 -2.23 -13.34
CA VAL A 311 14.09 -3.65 -13.73
C VAL A 311 15.54 -4.09 -13.77
N ASP A 312 16.42 -3.22 -14.25
CA ASP A 312 17.83 -3.53 -14.38
C ASP A 312 18.49 -3.68 -13.00
N ASP A 313 18.33 -2.67 -12.14
CA ASP A 313 18.92 -2.64 -10.81
C ASP A 313 18.29 -3.73 -9.90
N TRP A 314 17.01 -4.07 -10.10
CA TRP A 314 16.41 -5.21 -9.40
C TRP A 314 17.00 -6.54 -9.86
N SER A 315 17.33 -6.66 -11.15
CA SER A 315 17.98 -7.85 -11.70
C SER A 315 19.43 -7.99 -11.19
N GLU A 316 20.17 -6.88 -11.12
CA GLU A 316 21.51 -6.85 -10.52
C GLU A 316 21.46 -7.21 -9.03
N LEU A 317 20.53 -6.63 -8.28
CA LEU A 317 20.30 -6.93 -6.87
C LEU A 317 20.06 -8.44 -6.65
N VAL A 318 19.18 -9.04 -7.45
CA VAL A 318 18.87 -10.48 -7.36
C VAL A 318 20.08 -11.34 -7.72
N ASN A 319 20.85 -10.97 -8.75
CA ASN A 319 22.06 -11.68 -9.13
C ASN A 319 23.13 -11.58 -8.03
N SER A 320 23.30 -10.39 -7.43
CA SER A 320 24.21 -10.12 -6.31
C SER A 320 23.82 -10.91 -5.05
N LEU A 321 22.53 -11.08 -4.77
CA LEU A 321 22.07 -11.93 -3.67
C LEU A 321 22.39 -13.41 -3.93
N CYS A 322 22.20 -13.87 -5.17
CA CYS A 322 22.46 -15.26 -5.51
C CYS A 322 23.95 -15.62 -5.56
N SER A 323 24.82 -14.70 -5.97
CA SER A 323 26.27 -14.92 -5.93
C SER A 323 26.81 -15.03 -4.50
N LYS A 324 26.11 -14.42 -3.53
CA LYS A 324 26.40 -14.49 -2.10
C LYS A 324 25.36 -15.31 -1.30
N GLN A 325 24.65 -16.24 -1.93
CA GLN A 325 23.54 -16.97 -1.29
C GLN A 325 23.93 -17.65 0.03
N ASP A 326 25.14 -18.21 0.13
CA ASP A 326 25.64 -18.89 1.33
C ASP A 326 25.96 -17.92 2.48
N VAL A 327 26.19 -16.64 2.17
CA VAL A 327 26.39 -15.57 3.16
C VAL A 327 25.03 -15.12 3.73
N PHE A 328 24.02 -15.03 2.87
CA PHE A 328 22.71 -14.48 3.26
C PHE A 328 21.79 -15.52 3.90
N SER A 329 21.53 -16.64 3.22
CA SER A 329 20.62 -17.66 3.74
C SER A 329 20.64 -18.95 2.95
N SER A 330 20.57 -20.05 3.70
CA SER A 330 20.38 -21.40 3.16
C SER A 330 19.07 -21.56 2.35
N LYS A 331 18.08 -20.67 2.57
CA LYS A 331 16.79 -20.68 1.89
C LYS A 331 16.85 -20.08 0.47
N LEU A 332 17.95 -19.42 0.10
CA LEU A 332 18.08 -18.78 -1.22
C LEU A 332 18.48 -19.75 -2.34
N LYS A 333 19.19 -20.84 -2.02
CA LYS A 333 19.65 -21.83 -2.99
C LYS A 333 18.57 -22.34 -3.97
N PRO A 334 17.42 -22.85 -3.52
CA PRO A 334 16.37 -23.31 -4.43
C PRO A 334 15.74 -22.18 -5.26
N CYS A 335 15.89 -20.92 -4.85
CA CYS A 335 15.42 -19.78 -5.62
C CYS A 335 16.43 -19.36 -6.69
N CYS A 336 17.72 -19.37 -6.39
CA CYS A 336 18.78 -18.95 -7.30
C CYS A 336 18.94 -19.87 -8.52
N GLU A 337 18.55 -21.14 -8.38
CA GLU A 337 18.47 -22.12 -9.46
C GLU A 337 17.28 -21.90 -10.42
N LYS A 338 16.33 -21.02 -10.07
CA LYS A 338 15.18 -20.70 -10.93
C LYS A 338 15.55 -19.75 -12.08
N PRO A 339 14.77 -19.76 -13.17
CA PRO A 339 14.86 -18.75 -14.22
C PRO A 339 14.72 -17.33 -13.66
N ALA A 340 15.36 -16.35 -14.31
CA ALA A 340 15.47 -14.96 -13.81
C ALA A 340 14.13 -14.36 -13.36
N VAL A 341 13.06 -14.58 -14.13
CA VAL A 341 11.74 -14.01 -13.84
C VAL A 341 11.07 -14.68 -12.61
N GLU A 342 11.25 -15.99 -12.40
CA GLU A 342 10.71 -16.71 -11.24
C GLU A 342 11.57 -16.51 -9.97
N ARG A 343 12.87 -16.24 -10.16
CA ARG A 343 13.86 -16.09 -9.09
C ARG A 343 13.51 -14.96 -8.13
N THR A 344 13.12 -13.80 -8.65
CA THR A 344 12.73 -12.62 -7.85
C THR A 344 11.60 -12.94 -6.87
N SER A 345 10.50 -13.50 -7.39
CA SER A 345 9.33 -13.82 -6.57
C SER A 345 9.69 -14.84 -5.49
N CYS A 346 10.45 -15.88 -5.85
CA CYS A 346 10.93 -16.88 -4.90
C CYS A 346 11.78 -16.28 -3.78
N ILE A 347 12.76 -15.41 -4.10
CA ILE A 347 13.62 -14.78 -3.08
C ILE A 347 12.80 -13.92 -2.13
N VAL A 348 11.84 -13.14 -2.64
CA VAL A 348 10.98 -12.28 -1.82
C VAL A 348 10.10 -13.13 -0.88
N GLU A 349 9.49 -14.20 -1.40
CA GLU A 349 8.58 -15.10 -0.68
C GLU A 349 9.30 -16.12 0.22
N ALA A 350 10.61 -16.35 0.05
CA ALA A 350 11.37 -17.31 0.85
C ALA A 350 11.24 -17.07 2.36
N ASP A 351 11.16 -18.15 3.12
CA ASP A 351 11.10 -18.11 4.58
C ASP A 351 12.38 -17.49 5.18
N PHE A 352 12.29 -17.10 6.45
CA PHE A 352 13.44 -16.65 7.22
C PHE A 352 14.42 -17.82 7.44
N ASP A 353 15.72 -17.53 7.45
CA ASP A 353 16.69 -18.52 7.92
C ASP A 353 16.58 -18.70 9.44
N GLU A 354 17.17 -19.78 9.93
CA GLU A 354 17.24 -20.08 11.35
C GLU A 354 18.04 -19.02 12.09
N LYS A 355 17.51 -18.60 13.25
CA LYS A 355 18.21 -17.71 14.18
C LYS A 355 19.55 -18.36 14.58
N PRO A 356 20.67 -17.62 14.52
CA PRO A 356 21.95 -18.15 14.96
C PRO A 356 21.96 -18.49 16.46
N ASP A 357 22.59 -19.61 16.81
CA ASP A 357 22.89 -19.98 18.19
C ASP A 357 24.02 -19.10 18.76
N ASN A 358 24.06 -18.97 20.09
CA ASN A 358 25.16 -18.34 20.83
C ASN A 358 25.44 -16.85 20.45
N LEU A 359 24.41 -16.11 20.07
CA LEU A 359 24.55 -14.66 19.85
C LEU A 359 24.92 -13.93 21.16
N PRO A 360 25.85 -12.95 21.13
CA PRO A 360 26.22 -12.16 22.31
C PRO A 360 25.02 -11.46 22.96
N SER A 361 25.13 -11.21 24.26
CA SER A 361 24.10 -10.51 25.04
C SER A 361 23.94 -9.07 24.58
N LEU A 362 22.71 -8.68 24.25
CA LEU A 362 22.38 -7.27 23.97
C LEU A 362 22.52 -6.40 25.22
N VAL A 363 22.21 -6.97 26.40
CA VAL A 363 22.26 -6.26 27.67
C VAL A 363 23.69 -5.86 27.99
N GLU A 364 24.66 -6.75 27.77
CA GLU A 364 26.07 -6.45 28.02
C GLU A 364 26.54 -5.27 27.17
N LYS A 365 26.23 -5.26 25.87
CA LYS A 365 26.68 -4.23 24.93
C LYS A 365 25.92 -2.90 25.00
N TYR A 366 24.59 -2.96 25.12
CA TYR A 366 23.71 -1.78 24.97
C TYR A 366 23.20 -1.24 26.31
N ILE A 367 23.45 -1.92 27.44
CA ILE A 367 22.94 -1.49 28.74
C ILE A 367 24.03 -1.51 29.83
N GLN A 368 24.92 -2.50 29.87
CA GLN A 368 25.92 -2.59 30.93
C GLN A 368 27.26 -1.91 30.58
N ASP A 369 27.58 -1.80 29.28
CA ASP A 369 28.78 -1.11 28.83
C ASP A 369 28.71 0.39 29.17
N LYS A 370 29.72 0.86 29.91
CA LYS A 370 29.80 2.26 30.35
C LYS A 370 30.08 3.23 29.19
N GLU A 371 30.58 2.73 28.06
CA GLU A 371 30.91 3.51 26.88
C GLU A 371 29.74 3.61 25.88
N VAL A 372 28.52 3.18 26.24
CA VAL A 372 27.31 3.29 25.40
C VAL A 372 27.11 4.72 24.90
N CYS A 373 27.14 5.72 25.80
CA CYS A 373 26.93 7.11 25.41
C CYS A 373 28.03 7.65 24.49
N LYS A 374 29.28 7.27 24.74
CA LYS A 374 30.40 7.67 23.86
C LYS A 374 30.24 7.09 22.46
N SER A 375 29.83 5.82 22.36
CA SER A 375 29.60 5.15 21.08
C SER A 375 28.40 5.76 20.34
N TYR A 376 27.32 6.05 21.08
CA TYR A 376 26.14 6.72 20.57
C TYR A 376 26.44 8.14 20.05
N GLU A 377 27.18 8.95 20.81
CA GLU A 377 27.50 10.33 20.43
C GLU A 377 28.52 10.39 19.28
N ALA A 378 29.47 9.46 19.22
CA ALA A 378 30.46 9.40 18.15
C ALA A 378 29.86 9.00 16.78
N GLY A 379 28.76 8.24 16.78
CA GLY A 379 28.17 7.69 15.56
C GLY A 379 26.70 7.32 15.72
N HIS A 380 25.87 8.31 16.04
CA HIS A 380 24.44 8.16 16.37
C HIS A 380 23.70 7.15 15.49
N ASP A 381 23.70 7.38 14.17
CA ASP A 381 22.99 6.50 13.25
C ASP A 381 23.69 5.15 13.09
N ALA A 382 25.02 5.09 12.99
CA ALA A 382 25.73 3.80 12.90
C ALA A 382 25.42 2.90 14.11
N PHE A 383 25.44 3.47 15.31
CA PHE A 383 25.13 2.80 16.57
C PHE A 383 23.68 2.28 16.61
N LEU A 384 22.71 3.12 16.23
CA LEU A 384 21.30 2.71 16.21
C LEU A 384 21.01 1.67 15.10
N SER A 385 21.74 1.69 13.99
CA SER A 385 21.59 0.70 12.92
C SER A 385 22.07 -0.66 13.39
N GLU A 386 23.22 -0.69 14.04
CA GLU A 386 23.74 -1.91 14.63
C GLU A 386 22.78 -2.46 15.70
N PHE A 387 22.21 -1.58 16.54
CA PHE A 387 21.17 -1.98 17.50
C PHE A 387 19.95 -2.59 16.79
N VAL A 388 19.42 -1.95 15.73
CA VAL A 388 18.30 -2.49 14.96
C VAL A 388 18.68 -3.84 14.35
N TYR A 389 19.87 -3.99 13.77
CA TYR A 389 20.34 -5.25 13.20
C TYR A 389 20.39 -6.37 14.23
N GLU A 390 21.08 -6.14 15.35
CA GLU A 390 21.27 -7.13 16.41
C GLU A 390 19.94 -7.49 17.10
N TYR A 391 19.07 -6.51 17.34
CA TYR A 391 17.75 -6.75 17.89
C TYR A 391 16.88 -7.56 16.91
N SER A 392 16.84 -7.17 15.64
CA SER A 392 15.97 -7.80 14.63
C SER A 392 16.31 -9.26 14.37
N ARG A 393 17.60 -9.60 14.21
CA ARG A 393 18.03 -10.99 13.94
C ARG A 393 17.73 -11.95 15.10
N ARG A 394 17.47 -11.42 16.31
CA ARG A 394 17.08 -12.20 17.50
C ARG A 394 15.57 -12.37 17.63
N HIS A 395 14.78 -11.56 16.93
CA HIS A 395 13.34 -11.41 17.13
C HIS A 395 12.53 -11.54 15.81
N PRO A 396 12.57 -12.69 15.11
CA PRO A 396 11.78 -12.93 13.89
C PRO A 396 10.26 -12.90 14.11
N GLU A 397 9.80 -13.10 15.35
CA GLU A 397 8.39 -13.06 15.76
C GLU A 397 7.81 -11.65 15.83
N LEU A 398 8.67 -10.63 15.97
CA LEU A 398 8.24 -9.24 16.11
C LEU A 398 7.99 -8.59 14.75
N ALA A 399 7.00 -7.71 14.68
CA ALA A 399 6.83 -6.85 13.52
C ALA A 399 7.98 -5.85 13.43
N THR A 400 8.38 -5.51 12.20
CA THR A 400 9.39 -4.47 11.96
C THR A 400 9.01 -3.14 12.60
N THR A 401 7.71 -2.80 12.66
CA THR A 401 7.24 -1.57 13.32
C THR A 401 7.47 -1.61 14.83
N VAL A 402 7.30 -2.76 15.49
CA VAL A 402 7.58 -2.92 16.93
C VAL A 402 9.06 -2.81 17.21
N ILE A 403 9.91 -3.43 16.39
CA ILE A 403 11.37 -3.27 16.48
C ILE A 403 11.77 -1.80 16.35
N LEU A 404 11.19 -1.08 15.38
CA LEU A 404 11.45 0.35 15.21
C LEU A 404 10.93 1.21 16.37
N ARG A 405 9.87 0.78 17.08
CA ARG A 405 9.45 1.44 18.33
C ARG A 405 10.44 1.18 19.45
N VAL A 406 10.97 -0.04 19.57
CA VAL A 406 12.02 -0.37 20.54
C VAL A 406 13.28 0.47 20.28
N ALA A 407 13.74 0.54 19.03
CA ALA A 407 14.89 1.36 18.65
C ALA A 407 14.65 2.86 18.90
N LYS A 408 13.46 3.39 18.56
CA LYS A 408 13.13 4.80 18.81
C LYS A 408 13.00 5.10 20.32
N GLY A 409 12.45 4.18 21.10
CA GLY A 409 12.40 4.29 22.56
C GLY A 409 13.81 4.33 23.17
N TYR A 410 14.72 3.52 22.63
CA TYR A 410 16.11 3.47 23.07
C TYR A 410 16.89 4.75 22.68
N GLU A 411 16.75 5.22 21.44
CA GLU A 411 17.26 6.53 20.97
C GLU A 411 16.79 7.66 21.91
N THR A 412 15.48 7.72 22.20
CA THR A 412 14.90 8.73 23.11
C THR A 412 15.45 8.63 24.53
N LEU A 413 15.68 7.41 25.03
CA LEU A 413 16.27 7.17 26.34
C LEU A 413 17.72 7.65 26.39
N LEU A 414 18.53 7.32 25.38
CA LEU A 414 19.93 7.75 25.30
C LEU A 414 20.07 9.26 25.13
N ASP A 415 19.21 9.88 24.30
CA ASP A 415 19.15 11.34 24.12
C ASP A 415 18.95 12.09 25.44
N LYS A 416 18.27 11.46 26.39
CA LYS A 416 18.05 11.97 27.75
C LYS A 416 19.19 11.57 28.68
N CYS A 417 19.52 10.28 28.75
CA CYS A 417 20.43 9.72 29.75
C CYS A 417 21.88 10.09 29.53
N CYS A 418 22.35 10.22 28.30
CA CYS A 418 23.74 10.60 28.01
C CYS A 418 24.08 12.03 28.44
N LYS A 419 23.07 12.83 28.79
CA LYS A 419 23.22 14.20 29.30
C LYS A 419 23.11 14.30 30.84
N THR A 420 22.95 13.18 31.55
CA THR A 420 22.87 13.18 33.02
C THR A 420 24.23 12.94 33.66
N ASP A 421 24.36 13.23 34.95
CA ASP A 421 25.59 13.00 35.72
C ASP A 421 25.93 11.51 35.86
N ASN A 422 24.93 10.63 35.78
CA ASN A 422 25.11 9.17 35.80
C ASN A 422 24.32 8.49 34.66
N PRO A 423 24.87 8.49 33.43
CA PRO A 423 24.18 7.92 32.27
C PRO A 423 23.84 6.44 32.43
N ALA A 424 24.78 5.63 32.95
CA ALA A 424 24.63 4.18 33.08
C ALA A 424 23.49 3.77 34.03
N GLU A 425 23.31 4.51 35.11
CA GLU A 425 22.16 4.31 35.99
C GLU A 425 20.85 4.72 35.31
N CYS A 426 20.86 5.81 34.53
CA CYS A 426 19.68 6.29 33.82
C CYS A 426 19.19 5.32 32.73
N TYR A 427 20.08 4.81 31.86
CA TYR A 427 19.69 3.85 30.82
C TYR A 427 19.70 2.39 31.30
N GLY A 428 20.10 2.11 32.55
CA GLY A 428 20.16 0.76 33.11
C GLY A 428 18.81 0.01 33.11
N HIS A 429 17.69 0.74 33.07
CA HIS A 429 16.33 0.21 32.99
C HIS A 429 15.78 0.10 31.55
N ALA A 430 16.62 0.28 30.53
CA ALA A 430 16.21 0.28 29.13
C ALA A 430 15.41 -0.98 28.76
N GLU A 431 15.88 -2.17 29.15
CA GLU A 431 15.20 -3.43 28.80
C GLU A 431 13.75 -3.47 29.32
N GLU A 432 13.52 -3.04 30.56
CA GLU A 432 12.18 -3.01 31.16
C GLU A 432 11.27 -2.01 30.42
N GLU A 433 11.76 -0.78 30.18
CA GLU A 433 10.99 0.26 29.50
C GLU A 433 10.65 -0.12 28.05
N LEU A 434 11.61 -0.67 27.31
CA LEU A 434 11.44 -1.05 25.92
C LEU A 434 10.53 -2.28 25.75
N ASN A 435 10.58 -3.22 26.70
CA ASN A 435 9.68 -4.38 26.72
C ASN A 435 8.20 -3.99 26.87
N LYS A 436 7.88 -2.79 27.39
CA LYS A 436 6.49 -2.31 27.47
C LYS A 436 5.86 -2.18 26.07
N HIS A 437 6.63 -1.75 25.06
CA HIS A 437 6.13 -1.64 23.68
C HIS A 437 5.76 -3.00 23.08
N ILE A 438 6.50 -4.04 23.44
CA ILE A 438 6.28 -5.42 22.98
C ILE A 438 5.02 -5.98 23.66
N LYS A 439 4.96 -5.90 24.99
CA LYS A 439 3.82 -6.40 25.79
C LYS A 439 2.51 -5.74 25.38
N GLU A 440 2.48 -4.42 25.25
CA GLU A 440 1.30 -3.67 24.78
C GLU A 440 0.82 -4.19 23.42
N THR A 441 1.73 -4.46 22.50
CA THR A 441 1.37 -4.95 21.16
C THR A 441 0.90 -6.41 21.21
N GLN A 442 1.56 -7.27 21.99
CA GLN A 442 1.17 -8.67 22.16
C GLN A 442 -0.24 -8.78 22.78
N GLU A 443 -0.51 -8.01 23.84
CA GLU A 443 -1.82 -7.97 24.51
C GLU A 443 -2.92 -7.47 23.56
N LEU A 444 -2.63 -6.43 22.76
CA LEU A 444 -3.57 -5.92 21.77
C LEU A 444 -3.90 -6.99 20.71
N VAL A 445 -2.90 -7.63 20.12
CA VAL A 445 -3.09 -8.64 19.07
C VAL A 445 -3.84 -9.84 19.64
N LYS A 446 -3.45 -10.33 20.82
CA LYS A 446 -4.14 -11.41 21.51
C LYS A 446 -5.61 -11.08 21.74
N THR A 447 -5.89 -9.94 22.36
CA THR A 447 -7.27 -9.50 22.67
C THR A 447 -8.14 -9.42 21.40
N ASN A 448 -7.63 -8.83 20.32
CA ASN A 448 -8.43 -8.71 19.08
C ASN A 448 -8.59 -10.06 18.37
N CYS A 449 -7.61 -10.96 18.41
CA CYS A 449 -7.76 -12.30 17.86
C CYS A 449 -8.70 -13.18 18.70
N ASP A 450 -8.69 -13.03 20.03
CA ASP A 450 -9.64 -13.72 20.91
C ASP A 450 -11.08 -13.26 20.63
N LEU A 451 -11.29 -11.93 20.46
CA LEU A 451 -12.58 -11.37 20.04
C LEU A 451 -13.02 -11.89 18.67
N PHE A 452 -12.11 -11.93 17.69
CA PHE A 452 -12.39 -12.45 16.35
C PHE A 452 -12.77 -13.93 16.37
N ASN A 453 -11.98 -14.76 17.07
CA ASN A 453 -12.20 -16.20 17.13
C ASN A 453 -13.45 -16.57 17.95
N THR A 454 -13.79 -15.79 18.97
CA THR A 454 -14.94 -16.06 19.86
C THR A 454 -16.27 -15.63 19.23
N HIS A 455 -16.30 -14.46 18.58
CA HIS A 455 -17.55 -13.86 18.09
C HIS A 455 -17.73 -13.98 16.57
N GLY A 456 -16.68 -14.38 15.84
CA GLY A 456 -16.70 -14.47 14.39
C GLY A 456 -16.55 -13.12 13.69
N GLU A 457 -16.43 -13.19 12.36
CA GLU A 457 -16.06 -12.07 11.50
C GLU A 457 -17.07 -10.91 11.53
N ALA A 458 -18.37 -11.23 11.48
CA ALA A 458 -19.45 -10.24 11.41
C ALA A 458 -19.53 -9.38 12.69
N ASP A 459 -19.44 -10.00 13.87
CA ASP A 459 -19.48 -9.26 15.13
C ASP A 459 -18.16 -8.53 15.41
N PHE A 460 -17.03 -9.08 14.98
CA PHE A 460 -15.77 -8.36 15.00
C PHE A 460 -15.82 -7.08 14.16
N LEU A 461 -16.40 -7.14 12.95
CA LEU A 461 -16.63 -5.98 12.09
C LEU A 461 -17.52 -4.93 12.79
N LYS A 462 -18.63 -5.32 13.40
CA LYS A 462 -19.49 -4.41 14.17
C LYS A 462 -18.68 -3.72 15.27
N GLY A 463 -17.88 -4.46 16.04
CA GLY A 463 -17.01 -3.92 17.09
C GLY A 463 -16.01 -2.88 16.56
N ILE A 464 -15.38 -3.14 15.40
CA ILE A 464 -14.48 -2.20 14.73
C ILE A 464 -15.23 -0.95 14.29
N LEU A 465 -16.39 -1.08 13.64
CA LEU A 465 -17.20 0.05 13.19
C LEU A 465 -17.66 0.92 14.36
N VAL A 466 -18.06 0.31 15.48
CA VAL A 466 -18.38 1.05 16.70
C VAL A 466 -17.16 1.85 17.17
N ARG A 467 -16.02 1.18 17.35
CA ARG A 467 -14.79 1.80 17.88
C ARG A 467 -14.30 2.95 17.01
N TYR A 468 -14.24 2.77 15.69
CA TYR A 468 -13.69 3.76 14.77
C TYR A 468 -14.68 4.87 14.40
N THR A 469 -16.00 4.60 14.37
CA THR A 469 -16.98 5.69 14.20
C THR A 469 -16.93 6.67 15.37
N LYS A 470 -16.69 6.19 16.60
CA LYS A 470 -16.51 7.05 17.78
C LYS A 470 -15.26 7.93 17.70
N LYS A 471 -14.16 7.38 17.17
CA LYS A 471 -12.86 8.07 17.04
C LYS A 471 -12.83 9.09 15.90
N MET A 472 -13.56 8.83 14.82
CA MET A 472 -13.55 9.64 13.61
C MET A 472 -14.95 9.75 12.96
N PRO A 473 -15.93 10.34 13.67
CA PRO A 473 -17.32 10.42 13.19
C PRO A 473 -17.51 11.30 11.95
N GLN A 474 -16.53 12.13 11.59
CA GLN A 474 -16.54 12.97 10.37
C GLN A 474 -16.36 12.16 9.09
N VAL A 475 -15.77 10.97 9.15
CA VAL A 475 -15.52 10.13 7.97
C VAL A 475 -16.85 9.67 7.37
N SER A 476 -16.97 9.62 6.03
CA SER A 476 -18.20 9.16 5.38
C SER A 476 -18.56 7.73 5.80
N THR A 477 -19.86 7.41 5.80
CA THR A 477 -20.36 6.11 6.26
C THR A 477 -19.79 4.95 5.42
N ASP A 478 -19.74 5.10 4.09
CA ASP A 478 -19.13 4.10 3.21
C ASP A 478 -17.62 3.94 3.45
N THR A 479 -16.89 5.04 3.72
CA THR A 479 -15.46 4.95 4.01
C THR A 479 -15.19 4.27 5.35
N LEU A 480 -16.01 4.51 6.39
CA LEU A 480 -15.92 3.80 7.67
C LEU A 480 -16.18 2.31 7.49
N LEU A 481 -17.18 1.95 6.69
CA LEU A 481 -17.49 0.55 6.36
C LEU A 481 -16.33 -0.11 5.61
N GLU A 482 -15.78 0.57 4.60
CA GLU A 482 -14.62 0.10 3.83
C GLU A 482 -13.39 -0.14 4.73
N ILE A 483 -13.09 0.80 5.63
CA ILE A 483 -11.98 0.68 6.60
C ILE A 483 -12.25 -0.48 7.56
N GLY A 484 -13.48 -0.59 8.09
CA GLY A 484 -13.89 -1.68 8.97
C GLY A 484 -13.70 -3.05 8.32
N LYS A 485 -14.23 -3.25 7.10
CA LYS A 485 -14.06 -4.48 6.32
C LYS A 485 -12.58 -4.82 6.12
N LYS A 486 -11.75 -3.81 5.81
CA LYS A 486 -10.29 -3.99 5.65
C LYS A 486 -9.59 -4.40 6.94
N MET A 487 -9.94 -3.81 8.08
CA MET A 487 -9.38 -4.19 9.39
C MET A 487 -9.84 -5.59 9.81
N THR A 488 -11.10 -5.93 9.56
CA THR A 488 -11.64 -7.28 9.80
C THR A 488 -10.94 -8.34 8.95
N ALA A 489 -10.64 -8.03 7.68
CA ALA A 489 -9.87 -8.91 6.82
C ALA A 489 -8.43 -9.16 7.34
N VAL A 490 -7.85 -8.24 8.12
CA VAL A 490 -6.59 -8.51 8.83
C VAL A 490 -6.79 -9.57 9.91
N GLY A 491 -7.91 -9.52 10.66
CA GLY A 491 -8.28 -10.56 11.62
C GLY A 491 -8.38 -11.93 10.96
N ALA A 492 -9.17 -12.04 9.88
CA ALA A 492 -9.32 -13.29 9.12
C ALA A 492 -7.99 -13.85 8.60
N LYS A 493 -7.09 -12.97 8.14
CA LYS A 493 -5.78 -13.34 7.60
C LYS A 493 -4.76 -13.74 8.66
N CYS A 494 -4.75 -13.06 9.80
CA CYS A 494 -3.66 -13.16 10.77
C CYS A 494 -4.00 -13.99 12.01
N CYS A 495 -5.26 -14.00 12.48
CA CYS A 495 -5.62 -14.67 13.72
C CYS A 495 -5.67 -16.21 13.61
N SER A 496 -5.79 -16.74 12.39
CA SER A 496 -5.67 -18.16 12.08
C SER A 496 -4.23 -18.67 12.04
N LEU A 497 -3.24 -17.79 12.05
CA LEU A 497 -1.83 -18.16 12.06
C LEU A 497 -1.38 -18.66 13.46
N PRO A 498 -0.26 -19.41 13.52
CA PRO A 498 0.43 -19.69 14.77
C PRO A 498 0.70 -18.41 15.57
N GLU A 499 0.65 -18.49 16.90
CA GLU A 499 0.68 -17.32 17.80
C GLU A 499 1.88 -16.41 17.54
N GLU A 500 3.05 -16.99 17.30
CA GLU A 500 4.31 -16.32 17.00
C GLU A 500 4.32 -15.54 15.68
N LYS A 501 3.38 -15.83 14.76
CA LYS A 501 3.24 -15.12 13.47
C LYS A 501 2.15 -14.05 13.49
N ARG A 502 1.25 -14.07 14.47
CA ARG A 502 0.07 -13.18 14.51
C ARG A 502 0.49 -11.73 14.58
N LEU A 503 1.41 -11.40 15.49
CA LEU A 503 1.86 -10.03 15.73
C LEU A 503 2.51 -9.41 14.48
N ALA A 504 3.47 -10.11 13.88
CA ALA A 504 4.13 -9.66 12.65
C ALA A 504 3.12 -9.46 11.50
N CYS A 505 2.17 -10.39 11.34
CA CYS A 505 1.13 -10.30 10.32
C CYS A 505 0.20 -9.10 10.56
N SER A 506 -0.37 -8.97 11.76
CA SER A 506 -1.38 -7.96 12.06
C SER A 506 -0.81 -6.55 11.97
N GLU A 507 0.36 -6.29 12.56
CA GLU A 507 1.00 -4.98 12.51
C GLU A 507 1.32 -4.54 11.09
N HIS A 508 1.79 -5.46 10.24
CA HIS A 508 2.11 -5.16 8.85
C HIS A 508 0.86 -4.73 8.06
N TYR A 509 -0.21 -5.52 8.09
CA TYR A 509 -1.42 -5.19 7.33
C TYR A 509 -2.20 -4.02 7.93
N LEU A 510 -2.21 -3.85 9.26
CA LEU A 510 -2.81 -2.67 9.89
C LEU A 510 -2.06 -1.39 9.51
N SER A 511 -0.73 -1.42 9.44
CA SER A 511 0.07 -0.27 8.99
C SER A 511 -0.33 0.18 7.58
N ILE A 512 -0.59 -0.77 6.67
CA ILE A 512 -1.06 -0.49 5.31
C ILE A 512 -2.46 0.15 5.33
N VAL A 513 -3.39 -0.39 6.13
CA VAL A 513 -4.76 0.14 6.22
C VAL A 513 -4.75 1.57 6.79
N ILE A 514 -3.98 1.80 7.84
CA ILE A 514 -3.82 3.11 8.48
C ILE A 514 -3.17 4.11 7.52
N GLU A 515 -2.15 3.69 6.78
CA GLU A 515 -1.47 4.60 5.85
C GLU A 515 -2.39 5.02 4.69
N LYS A 516 -3.23 4.11 4.17
CA LYS A 516 -4.23 4.45 3.16
C LYS A 516 -5.23 5.50 3.68
N MET A 517 -5.61 5.41 4.95
CA MET A 517 -6.46 6.42 5.59
C MET A 517 -5.71 7.75 5.76
N CYS A 518 -4.44 7.73 6.17
CA CYS A 518 -3.63 8.93 6.29
C CYS A 518 -3.37 9.62 4.94
N LYS A 519 -3.28 8.87 3.85
CA LYS A 519 -3.23 9.46 2.51
C LYS A 519 -4.52 10.19 2.16
N LYS A 520 -5.70 9.63 2.50
CA LYS A 520 -7.00 10.32 2.33
C LYS A 520 -7.10 11.59 3.20
N GLN A 521 -6.54 11.56 4.40
CA GLN A 521 -6.49 12.72 5.33
C GLN A 521 -5.80 13.95 4.72
N GLU A 522 -4.81 13.76 3.84
CA GLU A 522 -4.05 14.85 3.23
C GLU A 522 -4.91 15.72 2.30
N SER A 523 -5.90 15.14 1.62
CA SER A 523 -6.85 15.87 0.76
C SER A 523 -8.14 16.23 1.48
N THR A 524 -8.55 15.47 2.49
CA THR A 524 -9.82 15.64 3.20
C THR A 524 -9.59 15.47 4.70
N PRO A 525 -9.26 16.56 5.42
CA PRO A 525 -9.01 16.50 6.86
C PRO A 525 -10.23 15.98 7.64
N ILE A 526 -10.01 14.99 8.50
CA ILE A 526 -11.03 14.33 9.33
C ILE A 526 -11.19 15.07 10.67
N ASN A 527 -10.18 15.00 11.54
CA ASN A 527 -10.12 15.72 12.82
C ASN A 527 -8.67 15.89 13.31
N ASP A 528 -8.48 16.59 14.43
CA ASP A 528 -7.16 16.89 15.00
C ASP A 528 -6.42 15.63 15.47
N GLN A 529 -7.13 14.66 16.08
CA GLN A 529 -6.53 13.41 16.55
C GLN A 529 -5.97 12.58 15.39
N VAL A 530 -6.75 12.45 14.30
CA VAL A 530 -6.31 11.76 13.07
C VAL A 530 -5.15 12.51 12.43
N THR A 531 -5.19 13.84 12.40
CA THR A 531 -4.08 14.67 11.89
C THR A 531 -2.80 14.43 12.69
N GLN A 532 -2.89 14.41 14.02
CA GLN A 532 -1.77 14.12 14.90
C GLN A 532 -1.22 12.70 14.62
N CYS A 533 -2.07 11.68 14.65
CA CYS A 533 -1.63 10.30 14.41
C CYS A 533 -1.07 10.06 13.01
N CYS A 534 -1.57 10.77 11.98
CA CYS A 534 -1.04 10.66 10.62
C CYS A 534 0.31 11.37 10.41
N ASN A 535 0.66 12.31 11.29
CA ASN A 535 1.93 13.02 11.28
C ASN A 535 2.97 12.45 12.27
N GLU A 536 2.56 11.49 13.09
CA GLU A 536 3.40 10.76 14.03
C GLU A 536 4.46 9.89 13.31
N PHE A 537 5.49 9.46 14.03
CA PHE A 537 6.50 8.54 13.51
C PHE A 537 5.87 7.28 12.92
N TYR A 538 6.46 6.74 11.85
CA TYR A 538 5.95 5.56 11.14
C TYR A 538 5.62 4.39 12.09
N SER A 539 6.51 4.10 13.03
CA SER A 539 6.37 3.01 13.98
C SER A 539 5.33 3.28 15.09
N TYR A 540 4.95 4.54 15.33
CA TYR A 540 4.00 4.95 16.37
C TYR A 540 2.57 5.21 15.86
N LYS A 541 2.34 5.15 14.53
CA LYS A 541 1.01 5.37 13.96
C LYS A 541 -0.05 4.44 14.52
N ARG A 542 0.13 3.12 14.42
CA ARG A 542 -0.86 2.14 14.91
C ARG A 542 -1.18 2.35 16.40
N PRO A 543 -0.20 2.46 17.30
CA PRO A 543 -0.45 2.80 18.71
C PRO A 543 -1.25 4.09 18.89
N CYS A 544 -0.92 5.15 18.14
CA CYS A 544 -1.64 6.41 18.21
C CYS A 544 -3.13 6.24 17.84
N PHE A 545 -3.43 5.54 16.73
CA PHE A 545 -4.81 5.26 16.33
C PHE A 545 -5.57 4.42 17.36
N THR A 546 -4.90 3.43 17.97
CA THR A 546 -5.46 2.64 19.08
C THR A 546 -5.80 3.53 20.28
N ALA A 547 -4.94 4.48 20.64
CA ALA A 547 -5.10 5.36 21.80
C ALA A 547 -6.13 6.49 21.62
N MET A 548 -6.55 6.83 20.39
CA MET A 548 -7.52 7.91 20.15
C MET A 548 -8.80 7.77 21.00
N GLY A 549 -9.27 8.87 21.55
CA GLY A 549 -10.54 8.92 22.27
C GLY A 549 -11.73 9.13 21.34
N VAL A 550 -12.91 9.32 21.94
CA VAL A 550 -14.05 9.90 21.23
C VAL A 550 -13.70 11.34 20.84
N ASP A 551 -14.05 11.77 19.64
CA ASP A 551 -13.86 13.17 19.25
C ASP A 551 -14.88 14.07 19.96
N THR A 552 -14.40 14.85 20.93
CA THR A 552 -15.22 15.77 21.73
C THR A 552 -15.58 17.06 21.00
N LYS A 553 -14.89 17.37 19.89
CA LYS A 553 -15.18 18.56 19.06
C LYS A 553 -16.21 18.28 17.97
N TYR A 554 -16.56 17.01 17.76
CA TYR A 554 -17.54 16.63 16.77
C TYR A 554 -18.94 17.09 17.17
N VAL A 555 -19.61 17.79 16.26
CA VAL A 555 -21.01 18.20 16.41
C VAL A 555 -21.86 17.21 15.61
N PRO A 556 -22.69 16.38 16.26
CA PRO A 556 -23.57 15.46 15.56
C PRO A 556 -24.52 16.19 14.61
N PRO A 557 -24.77 15.65 13.41
CA PRO A 557 -25.82 16.18 12.53
C PRO A 557 -27.18 16.00 13.20
N PRO A 558 -28.19 16.80 12.80
CA PRO A 558 -29.56 16.61 13.27
C PRO A 558 -30.04 15.19 12.98
N PHE A 559 -30.95 14.69 13.82
CA PHE A 559 -31.60 13.42 13.58
C PHE A 559 -32.43 13.51 12.30
N ASP A 560 -32.14 12.65 11.34
CA ASP A 560 -32.84 12.56 10.06
C ASP A 560 -33.51 11.18 9.99
N PRO A 561 -34.85 11.09 10.07
CA PRO A 561 -35.57 9.84 9.93
C PRO A 561 -35.25 9.08 8.64
N MET A 562 -34.85 9.77 7.56
CA MET A 562 -34.51 9.13 6.28
C MET A 562 -33.24 8.27 6.34
N MET A 563 -32.45 8.35 7.42
CA MET A 563 -31.33 7.43 7.63
C MET A 563 -31.79 5.98 7.89
N PHE A 564 -33.05 5.81 8.26
CA PHE A 564 -33.71 4.52 8.41
C PHE A 564 -34.49 4.23 7.12
N ASN A 565 -33.81 3.62 6.14
CA ASN A 565 -34.48 3.23 4.90
C ASN A 565 -35.19 1.88 5.11
N PHE A 566 -36.46 1.93 5.49
CA PHE A 566 -37.33 0.78 5.70
C PHE A 566 -38.36 0.70 4.57
N ASP A 567 -37.91 0.37 3.36
CA ASP A 567 -38.77 0.16 2.19
C ASP A 567 -38.99 -1.34 1.92
N ASP A 568 -39.87 -1.65 0.96
CA ASP A 568 -40.21 -3.00 0.50
C ASP A 568 -38.97 -3.82 0.06
N LYS A 569 -37.93 -3.12 -0.39
CA LYS A 569 -36.64 -3.71 -0.76
C LYS A 569 -35.91 -4.29 0.44
N LEU A 570 -36.16 -3.81 1.67
CA LEU A 570 -35.53 -4.37 2.87
C LEU A 570 -35.82 -5.86 3.05
N CYS A 571 -37.01 -6.34 2.66
CA CYS A 571 -37.38 -7.75 2.79
C CYS A 571 -36.97 -8.60 1.58
N SER A 572 -36.85 -7.99 0.40
CA SER A 572 -36.49 -8.67 -0.86
C SER A 572 -35.00 -8.59 -1.21
N ALA A 573 -34.22 -7.74 -0.54
CA ALA A 573 -32.80 -7.56 -0.81
C ALA A 573 -31.98 -8.83 -0.48
N PRO A 574 -30.90 -9.10 -1.25
CA PRO A 574 -29.94 -10.15 -0.93
C PRO A 574 -29.40 -10.02 0.50
N PRO A 575 -29.11 -11.12 1.21
CA PRO A 575 -28.61 -11.08 2.59
C PRO A 575 -27.43 -10.13 2.81
N ALA A 576 -26.47 -10.09 1.87
CA ALA A 576 -25.30 -9.22 1.96
C ALA A 576 -25.64 -7.72 1.87
N GLU A 577 -26.64 -7.35 1.07
CA GLU A 577 -27.11 -5.96 0.95
C GLU A 577 -27.86 -5.53 2.22
N ARG A 578 -28.67 -6.43 2.80
CA ARG A 578 -29.35 -6.22 4.07
C ARG A 578 -28.35 -6.02 5.21
N GLU A 579 -27.33 -6.88 5.30
CA GLU A 579 -26.27 -6.76 6.30
C GLU A 579 -25.49 -5.44 6.13
N GLU A 580 -25.12 -5.08 4.91
CA GLU A 580 -24.45 -3.80 4.65
C GLU A 580 -25.32 -2.61 5.07
N GLY A 581 -26.63 -2.63 4.78
CA GLY A 581 -27.58 -1.62 5.24
C GLY A 581 -27.63 -1.48 6.77
N GLN A 582 -27.63 -2.61 7.50
CA GLN A 582 -27.59 -2.62 8.96
C GLN A 582 -26.30 -1.98 9.51
N LEU A 583 -25.15 -2.30 8.92
CA LEU A 583 -23.87 -1.72 9.33
C LEU A 583 -23.82 -0.21 9.05
N LYS A 584 -24.39 0.25 7.93
CA LYS A 584 -24.51 1.68 7.63
C LYS A 584 -25.43 2.39 8.62
N LEU A 585 -26.55 1.77 9.00
CA LEU A 585 -27.44 2.29 10.03
C LEU A 585 -26.72 2.40 11.38
N LEU A 586 -25.96 1.37 11.79
CA LEU A 586 -25.15 1.38 13.00
C LEU A 586 -24.14 2.53 13.03
N ILE A 587 -23.36 2.70 11.96
CA ILE A 587 -22.41 3.82 11.83
C ILE A 587 -23.17 5.15 11.94
N ASN A 588 -24.31 5.26 11.25
CA ASN A 588 -25.11 6.47 11.28
C ASN A 588 -25.60 6.78 12.70
N LEU A 589 -26.16 5.82 13.43
CA LEU A 589 -26.61 6.02 14.82
C LEU A 589 -25.50 6.55 15.72
N ILE A 590 -24.31 5.95 15.64
CA ILE A 590 -23.15 6.36 16.44
C ILE A 590 -22.69 7.78 16.07
N LYS A 591 -22.80 8.18 14.79
CA LYS A 591 -22.57 9.57 14.39
C LYS A 591 -23.57 10.56 14.98
N ARG A 592 -24.76 10.15 15.41
CA ARG A 592 -25.73 11.04 16.08
C ARG A 592 -25.43 11.12 17.57
N LYS A 593 -24.88 10.05 18.15
CA LYS A 593 -24.42 10.03 19.55
C LYS A 593 -23.14 9.19 19.68
N PRO A 594 -21.94 9.80 19.53
CA PRO A 594 -20.68 9.08 19.63
C PRO A 594 -20.47 8.41 21.00
N GLN A 595 -21.15 8.90 22.04
CA GLN A 595 -21.12 8.34 23.39
C GLN A 595 -22.14 7.20 23.62
N MET A 596 -22.74 6.64 22.55
CA MET A 596 -23.65 5.50 22.69
C MET A 596 -23.00 4.34 23.44
N THR A 597 -23.71 3.81 24.44
CA THR A 597 -23.27 2.62 25.17
C THR A 597 -23.56 1.36 24.37
N GLU A 598 -22.91 0.26 24.74
CA GLU A 598 -23.14 -1.03 24.10
C GLU A 598 -24.60 -1.49 24.25
N ASP A 599 -25.21 -1.27 25.42
CA ASP A 599 -26.61 -1.60 25.67
C ASP A 599 -27.57 -0.79 24.79
N GLN A 600 -27.28 0.50 24.57
CA GLN A 600 -28.06 1.33 23.65
C GLN A 600 -27.97 0.83 22.19
N ILE A 601 -26.78 0.39 21.77
CA ILE A 601 -26.57 -0.19 20.44
C ILE A 601 -27.33 -1.52 20.32
N LYS A 602 -27.24 -2.40 21.32
CA LYS A 602 -27.94 -3.69 21.36
C LYS A 602 -29.46 -3.51 21.35
N ALA A 603 -29.99 -2.53 22.09
CA ALA A 603 -31.42 -2.25 22.14
C ALA A 603 -31.97 -1.86 20.75
N ILE A 604 -31.31 -0.94 20.05
CA ILE A 604 -31.75 -0.50 18.71
C ILE A 604 -31.57 -1.63 17.69
N ALA A 605 -30.45 -2.37 17.73
CA ALA A 605 -30.21 -3.50 16.84
C ALA A 605 -31.22 -4.65 17.05
N GLY A 606 -31.60 -4.93 18.30
CA GLY A 606 -32.64 -5.90 18.65
C GLY A 606 -34.01 -5.46 18.13
N GLY A 607 -34.38 -4.19 18.30
CA GLY A 607 -35.61 -3.62 17.75
C GLY A 607 -35.68 -3.71 16.23
N PHE A 608 -34.57 -3.40 15.53
CA PHE A 608 -34.48 -3.57 14.08
C PHE A 608 -34.65 -5.03 13.64
N THR A 609 -33.98 -5.96 14.33
CA THR A 609 -34.08 -7.40 14.01
C THR A 609 -35.51 -7.90 14.20
N ALA A 610 -36.15 -7.55 15.31
CA ALA A 610 -37.54 -7.92 15.60
C ALA A 610 -38.51 -7.35 14.57
N MET A 611 -38.32 -6.09 14.15
CA MET A 611 -39.11 -5.45 13.10
C MET A 611 -38.99 -6.21 11.78
N VAL A 612 -37.77 -6.52 11.33
CA VAL A 612 -37.53 -7.25 10.08
C VAL A 612 -38.14 -8.66 10.15
N GLU A 613 -37.96 -9.38 11.25
CA GLU A 613 -38.51 -10.72 11.42
C GLU A 613 -40.05 -10.75 11.42
N LYS A 614 -40.67 -9.70 11.96
CA LYS A 614 -42.12 -9.53 11.99
C LYS A 614 -42.66 -9.11 10.61
N CYS A 615 -42.13 -8.03 10.04
CA CYS A 615 -42.71 -7.42 8.85
C CYS A 615 -42.39 -8.15 7.55
N CYS A 616 -41.23 -8.79 7.43
CA CYS A 616 -40.92 -9.57 6.22
C CYS A 616 -41.72 -10.88 6.12
N LYS A 617 -42.54 -11.22 7.14
CA LYS A 617 -43.50 -12.33 7.13
C LYS A 617 -44.95 -11.86 7.07
N ALA A 618 -45.19 -10.54 7.04
CA ALA A 618 -46.53 -9.98 6.99
C ALA A 618 -47.13 -10.10 5.58
N ALA A 619 -48.47 -10.15 5.50
CA ALA A 619 -49.17 -10.16 4.22
C ALA A 619 -49.05 -8.82 3.46
N ASP A 620 -48.97 -7.72 4.22
CA ASP A 620 -48.72 -6.37 3.72
C ASP A 620 -47.42 -5.86 4.38
N VAL A 621 -46.32 -6.04 3.65
CA VAL A 621 -44.96 -5.72 4.12
C VAL A 621 -44.79 -4.21 4.30
N ASP A 622 -45.30 -3.41 3.37
CA ASP A 622 -45.10 -1.96 3.34
C ASP A 622 -45.81 -1.27 4.50
N THR A 623 -47.06 -1.65 4.76
CA THR A 623 -47.81 -1.13 5.91
C THR A 623 -47.13 -1.53 7.23
N CYS A 624 -46.68 -2.78 7.36
CA CYS A 624 -45.97 -3.22 8.57
C CYS A 624 -44.66 -2.45 8.78
N LEU A 625 -43.83 -2.33 7.74
CA LEU A 625 -42.56 -1.60 7.82
C LEU A 625 -42.79 -0.11 8.12
N GLY A 626 -43.86 0.49 7.61
CA GLY A 626 -44.25 1.86 7.93
C GLY A 626 -44.57 2.05 9.43
N GLU A 627 -45.38 1.15 10.00
CA GLU A 627 -45.81 1.22 11.40
C GLU A 627 -44.68 0.87 12.39
N GLU A 628 -44.07 -0.31 12.22
CA GLU A 628 -43.01 -0.79 13.11
C GLU A 628 -41.72 0.03 12.92
N GLY A 629 -41.46 0.49 11.70
CA GLY A 629 -40.34 1.39 11.39
C GLY A 629 -40.49 2.74 12.08
N ALA A 630 -41.69 3.34 12.05
CA ALA A 630 -41.96 4.57 12.80
C ALA A 630 -41.75 4.37 14.32
N ALA A 631 -42.20 3.24 14.86
CA ALA A 631 -41.99 2.91 16.28
C ALA A 631 -40.49 2.79 16.62
N LEU A 632 -39.71 2.11 15.77
CA LEU A 632 -38.26 1.96 15.96
C LEU A 632 -37.51 3.29 15.84
N ILE A 633 -37.94 4.19 14.94
CA ILE A 633 -37.39 5.55 14.81
C ILE A 633 -37.62 6.34 16.11
N VAL A 634 -38.84 6.29 16.66
CA VAL A 634 -39.17 6.94 17.94
C VAL A 634 -38.33 6.37 19.09
N GLN A 635 -38.23 5.04 19.18
CA GLN A 635 -37.39 4.38 20.19
C GLN A 635 -35.91 4.77 20.05
N SER A 636 -35.40 4.83 18.82
CA SER A 636 -34.03 5.22 18.53
C SER A 636 -33.77 6.66 18.94
N ARG A 637 -34.68 7.58 18.61
CA ARG A 637 -34.61 8.99 18.99
C ARG A 637 -34.57 9.16 20.52
N ALA A 638 -35.44 8.45 21.23
CA ALA A 638 -35.45 8.43 22.70
C ALA A 638 -34.15 7.88 23.28
N THR A 639 -33.63 6.78 22.73
CA THR A 639 -32.36 6.17 23.15
C THR A 639 -31.16 7.11 22.92
N LEU A 640 -31.22 7.90 21.85
CA LEU A 640 -30.22 8.91 21.53
C LEU A 640 -30.30 10.14 22.45
N GLY A 641 -31.41 10.35 23.18
CA GLY A 641 -31.61 11.53 24.02
C GLY A 641 -31.78 12.81 23.20
N ILE A 642 -32.37 12.69 22.01
CA ILE A 642 -32.65 13.81 21.11
C ILE A 642 -34.12 14.18 21.31
N ASP A 643 -34.39 15.24 22.10
CA ASP A 643 -35.75 15.71 22.37
C ASP A 643 -36.52 16.05 21.08
N ALA A 644 -37.87 15.98 21.17
CA ALA A 644 -38.83 16.01 20.07
C ALA A 644 -38.80 17.26 19.17
#